data_AF-A0A1G0PKY5-F1
#
_entry.id   AF-A0A1G0PKY5-F1
#
_cell.length_a   1.000
_cell.length_b   1.000
_cell.length_c   1.000
_cell.angle_alpha   90.00
_cell.angle_beta   90.00
_cell.angle_gamma   90.00
#
_symmetry.space_group_name_H-M   'P 1'
#
loop_
_entity.id
_entity.type
_entity.pdbx_description
1 polymer ?
#
loop_
_entity_poly.entity_id
_entity_poly.type
_entity_poly.pdbx_seq_one_letter_code
_entity_poly.pdbx_strand_id
1 'polypeptide(L)'
;MKKTSTRSKNIIEKLSKSLALLVSIFLFTNVSYSQKLKLNDLDYFETAGVNVFVFSNQYNGMFFDEKTAGIEIIHHGVRTSTGGAVRLQNTPEQWDLVPQVVDRKIDKQNNSIDVILRYEEYDFNSRVNVAAKDGGVIISVFIDKPLPEKLEGNAGFNLEFLPSTYFEKMYMIDGSPSNFPRYPSSNTKIEPISKKINQFAGHATFDDRGRGEFIIPEPLAAGKTIVLAPEDSECFVTIKSSDADLMLFDGRNLAQNGWFIVRSLFPANKTGKVLEWYLEPNAVPSWIRKPNIGFSQVGYTPNQEKVAVIELDKNDTPLKTASLFQVTQEGNSVEKFKGEVKEWGKYLRHNYAKFDFSSVKESGIYYILYGNERTNTFAINHNVYDNVWHPTLDVWFPVQMDHVQVNEAYRIWHGAPFLDDCLQAPLNLQFFDGYSMGDTTDTKYKPFERIPNMAVGGWFDAGDFDIQTGSHNGVVSSFVDAWEDFKIDRDQTYIDQKTRYVDIHRPDGEPDLLQQIEHGTLNLVAQCENIGHPVRGIIVPKLHQYHHLGDAMTETDNLPYNPNLKPYETNGLSSGTPDDRWAFTTRTPFLDYSTAAALAQASRALKGYNDDLADRSLANAIRLIEEADELLKKPSKDDNPMMRMWGRGADIDAALQLYITTKDKKYADRFLEKIWT
;
A
#
# COMPACT_ATOMS: atom_id res chain seq x y z
N MET A 1 -76.77 38.10 -46.24
CA MET A 1 -76.59 37.04 -45.23
C MET A 1 -75.15 37.05 -44.73
N LYS A 2 -74.93 37.67 -43.56
CA LYS A 2 -73.76 37.49 -42.70
C LYS A 2 -73.84 36.12 -42.04
N LYS A 3 -72.66 35.54 -41.75
CA LYS A 3 -72.32 34.60 -40.65
C LYS A 3 -71.74 33.30 -41.19
N THR A 4 -70.41 33.22 -41.21
CA THR A 4 -69.65 31.96 -40.96
C THR A 4 -68.12 32.16 -40.88
N SER A 5 -67.57 33.33 -41.22
CA SER A 5 -66.09 33.49 -41.27
C SER A 5 -65.40 33.81 -39.94
N THR A 6 -66.11 34.18 -38.87
CA THR A 6 -65.45 34.71 -37.64
C THR A 6 -65.21 33.66 -36.55
N ARG A 7 -65.83 32.47 -36.65
CA ARG A 7 -65.75 31.46 -35.57
C ARG A 7 -64.52 30.55 -35.70
N SER A 8 -64.01 30.29 -36.90
CA SER A 8 -62.81 29.44 -37.10
C SER A 8 -61.50 30.16 -36.78
N LYS A 9 -61.36 31.45 -37.12
CA LYS A 9 -60.17 32.24 -36.79
C LYS A 9 -59.96 32.37 -35.27
N ASN A 10 -61.03 32.58 -34.50
CA ASN A 10 -60.94 32.67 -33.04
C ASN A 10 -60.60 31.34 -32.34
N ILE A 11 -60.89 30.20 -32.96
CA ILE A 11 -60.55 28.88 -32.41
C ILE A 11 -59.07 28.58 -32.67
N ILE A 12 -58.58 28.86 -33.87
CA ILE A 12 -57.17 28.67 -34.25
C ILE A 12 -56.25 29.60 -33.44
N GLU A 13 -56.67 30.84 -33.19
CA GLU A 13 -55.89 31.81 -32.39
C GLU A 13 -55.91 31.50 -30.89
N LYS A 14 -56.98 30.87 -30.38
CA LYS A 14 -57.00 30.35 -29.00
C LYS A 14 -56.16 29.09 -28.84
N LEU A 15 -56.20 28.17 -29.81
CA LEU A 15 -55.36 26.98 -29.83
C LEU A 15 -53.87 27.33 -29.96
N SER A 16 -53.51 28.33 -30.76
CA SER A 16 -52.11 28.77 -30.87
C SER A 16 -51.61 29.45 -29.60
N LYS A 17 -52.44 30.26 -28.92
CA LYS A 17 -52.10 30.89 -27.63
C LYS A 17 -52.02 29.85 -26.49
N SER A 18 -52.89 28.85 -26.47
CA SER A 18 -52.83 27.75 -25.50
C SER A 18 -51.64 26.82 -25.74
N LEU A 19 -51.29 26.53 -27.00
CA LEU A 19 -50.12 25.72 -27.34
C LEU A 19 -48.81 26.48 -27.06
N ALA A 20 -48.75 27.78 -27.34
CA ALA A 20 -47.62 28.63 -26.97
C ALA A 20 -47.44 28.73 -25.45
N LEU A 21 -48.53 28.82 -24.68
CA LEU A 21 -48.48 28.82 -23.22
C LEU A 21 -48.02 27.45 -22.65
N LEU A 22 -48.46 26.34 -23.25
CA LEU A 22 -48.00 24.99 -22.87
C LEU A 22 -46.52 24.75 -23.22
N VAL A 23 -46.05 25.23 -24.37
CA VAL A 23 -44.64 25.15 -24.77
C VAL A 23 -43.78 26.07 -23.90
N SER A 24 -44.26 27.25 -23.49
CA SER A 24 -43.57 28.08 -22.51
C SER A 24 -43.51 27.44 -21.12
N ILE A 25 -44.56 26.74 -20.67
CA ILE A 25 -44.55 26.03 -19.37
C ILE A 25 -43.58 24.83 -19.40
N PHE A 26 -43.41 24.16 -20.54
CA PHE A 26 -42.40 23.10 -20.71
C PHE A 26 -40.96 23.63 -20.88
N LEU A 27 -40.78 24.85 -21.39
CA LEU A 27 -39.45 25.48 -21.50
C LEU A 27 -38.95 26.09 -20.17
N PHE A 28 -39.85 26.33 -19.20
CA PHE A 28 -39.49 26.87 -17.87
C PHE A 28 -39.35 25.82 -16.76
N THR A 29 -39.45 24.52 -17.06
CA THR A 29 -39.31 23.43 -16.06
C THR A 29 -38.02 22.62 -16.15
N ASN A 30 -37.11 22.95 -17.07
CA ASN A 30 -35.70 22.54 -16.95
C ASN A 30 -34.98 23.45 -15.96
N VAL A 31 -35.47 23.50 -14.72
CA VAL A 31 -34.57 23.77 -13.60
C VAL A 31 -33.75 22.50 -13.47
N SER A 32 -32.63 22.43 -14.20
CA SER A 32 -31.56 21.51 -13.85
C SER A 32 -31.21 21.83 -12.41
N TYR A 33 -31.69 21.02 -11.47
CA TYR A 33 -31.17 20.98 -10.13
C TYR A 33 -29.71 20.59 -10.28
N SER A 34 -28.83 21.58 -10.37
CA SER A 34 -27.39 21.37 -10.20
C SER A 34 -27.24 20.55 -8.93
N GLN A 35 -26.61 19.39 -9.08
CA GLN A 35 -26.35 18.47 -8.00
C GLN A 35 -25.34 19.12 -7.05
N LYS A 36 -25.85 19.81 -6.02
CA LYS A 36 -25.01 20.54 -5.08
C LYS A 36 -24.38 19.57 -4.09
N LEU A 37 -23.07 19.68 -3.92
CA LEU A 37 -22.35 19.01 -2.84
C LEU A 37 -22.87 19.48 -1.48
N LYS A 38 -23.11 18.52 -0.57
CA LYS A 38 -23.55 18.80 0.79
C LYS A 38 -22.81 17.93 1.79
N LEU A 39 -22.52 18.50 2.95
CA LEU A 39 -21.99 17.77 4.08
C LEU A 39 -23.05 16.78 4.58
N ASN A 40 -22.66 15.51 4.71
CA ASN A 40 -23.54 14.45 5.18
C ASN A 40 -23.29 14.14 6.67
N ASP A 41 -23.96 13.10 7.18
CA ASP A 41 -23.81 12.65 8.57
C ASP A 41 -22.55 11.81 8.84
N LEU A 42 -21.76 11.52 7.80
CA LEU A 42 -20.44 10.90 7.90
C LEU A 42 -19.31 11.94 7.75
N ASP A 43 -19.65 13.23 7.86
CA ASP A 43 -18.73 14.35 7.91
C ASP A 43 -17.83 14.52 6.67
N TYR A 44 -18.37 14.25 5.48
CA TYR A 44 -17.77 14.57 4.18
C TYR A 44 -18.80 15.15 3.20
N PHE A 45 -18.35 15.79 2.12
CA PHE A 45 -19.25 16.36 1.12
C PHE A 45 -19.67 15.32 0.08
N GLU A 46 -20.93 15.29 -0.27
CA GLU A 46 -21.43 14.35 -1.27
C GLU A 46 -22.55 14.89 -2.16
N THR A 47 -22.59 14.33 -3.35
CA THR A 47 -23.74 14.23 -4.25
C THR A 47 -23.69 12.87 -4.95
N ALA A 48 -24.65 12.56 -5.83
CA ALA A 48 -24.58 11.33 -6.62
C ALA A 48 -23.27 11.28 -7.44
N GLY A 49 -22.56 10.15 -7.36
CA GLY A 49 -21.30 9.94 -8.08
C GLY A 49 -20.08 10.70 -7.56
N VAL A 50 -20.21 11.65 -6.63
CA VAL A 50 -19.06 12.47 -6.17
C VAL A 50 -19.03 12.55 -4.66
N ASN A 51 -17.86 12.27 -4.08
CA ASN A 51 -17.56 12.50 -2.68
C ASN A 51 -16.27 13.30 -2.54
N VAL A 52 -16.27 14.31 -1.66
CA VAL A 52 -15.08 15.08 -1.28
C VAL A 52 -14.86 14.91 0.22
N PHE A 53 -13.83 14.16 0.58
CA PHE A 53 -13.39 13.96 1.95
C PHE A 53 -12.42 15.07 2.33
N VAL A 54 -12.44 15.50 3.59
CA VAL A 54 -11.56 16.55 4.11
C VAL A 54 -10.98 16.04 5.41
N PHE A 55 -9.75 15.55 5.35
CA PHE A 55 -9.02 14.97 6.48
C PHE A 55 -9.85 13.94 7.25
N SER A 56 -10.58 13.08 6.51
CA SER A 56 -11.28 11.93 7.08
C SER A 56 -10.29 10.86 7.56
N ASN A 57 -9.09 10.87 7.00
CA ASN A 57 -7.90 10.17 7.47
C ASN A 57 -6.78 11.18 7.77
N GLN A 58 -5.81 10.76 8.56
CA GLN A 58 -4.59 11.50 8.86
C GLN A 58 -3.38 10.86 8.15
N TYR A 59 -2.30 11.62 7.99
CA TYR A 59 -1.04 11.06 7.50
C TYR A 59 -0.51 9.99 8.47
N ASN A 60 0.21 9.01 7.93
CA ASN A 60 0.76 7.91 8.72
C ASN A 60 1.98 8.38 9.52
N GLY A 61 2.07 8.01 10.80
CA GLY A 61 3.20 8.40 11.65
C GLY A 61 4.53 7.70 11.32
N MET A 62 4.47 6.53 10.67
CA MET A 62 5.63 5.73 10.27
C MET A 62 5.97 5.91 8.79
N PHE A 63 4.95 5.87 7.92
CA PHE A 63 5.11 5.91 6.45
C PHE A 63 4.77 7.27 5.81
N PHE A 64 4.46 8.29 6.61
CA PHE A 64 4.25 9.66 6.18
C PHE A 64 3.12 9.78 5.14
N ASP A 65 3.44 10.09 3.89
CA ASP A 65 2.46 10.29 2.83
C ASP A 65 2.22 9.02 1.99
N GLU A 66 1.36 8.14 2.51
CA GLU A 66 0.88 6.93 1.83
C GLU A 66 -0.24 7.22 0.81
N LYS A 67 -0.49 8.50 0.46
CA LYS A 67 -1.53 8.92 -0.49
C LYS A 67 -2.95 8.53 -0.03
N THR A 68 -3.22 8.67 1.26
CA THR A 68 -4.48 8.30 1.93
C THR A 68 -5.06 9.39 2.84
N ALA A 69 -4.51 10.60 2.82
CA ALA A 69 -4.89 11.69 3.73
C ALA A 69 -5.02 13.05 3.00
N GLY A 70 -5.52 14.06 3.73
CA GLY A 70 -5.78 15.40 3.18
C GLY A 70 -7.19 15.53 2.61
N ILE A 71 -7.35 16.30 1.52
CA ILE A 71 -8.60 16.34 0.76
C ILE A 71 -8.54 15.28 -0.33
N GLU A 72 -9.56 14.41 -0.37
CA GLU A 72 -9.65 13.30 -1.31
C GLU A 72 -10.95 13.39 -2.12
N ILE A 73 -10.90 12.98 -3.38
CA ILE A 73 -12.09 12.89 -4.24
C ILE A 73 -12.32 11.43 -4.60
N ILE A 74 -13.53 10.94 -4.33
CA ILE A 74 -14.03 9.73 -4.98
C ILE A 74 -15.02 10.14 -6.06
N HIS A 75 -14.64 9.84 -7.29
CA HIS A 75 -15.33 10.22 -8.51
C HIS A 75 -15.84 8.94 -9.19
N HIS A 76 -17.16 8.79 -9.21
CA HIS A 76 -17.88 7.66 -9.82
C HIS A 76 -17.32 6.30 -9.39
N GLY A 77 -17.06 6.15 -8.09
CA GLY A 77 -16.58 4.90 -7.48
C GLY A 77 -15.06 4.72 -7.48
N VAL A 78 -14.30 5.61 -8.11
CA VAL A 78 -12.83 5.58 -8.16
C VAL A 78 -12.26 6.72 -7.32
N ARG A 79 -11.26 6.45 -6.48
CA ARG A 79 -10.52 7.53 -5.80
C ARG A 79 -9.59 8.18 -6.82
N THR A 80 -9.88 9.42 -7.20
CA THR A 80 -9.15 10.13 -8.26
C THR A 80 -8.21 11.19 -7.74
N SER A 81 -8.33 11.59 -6.47
CA SER A 81 -7.51 12.64 -5.87
C SER A 81 -7.25 12.40 -4.38
N THR A 82 -6.11 12.91 -3.88
CA THR A 82 -5.68 12.88 -2.47
C THR A 82 -4.72 14.04 -2.16
N GLY A 83 -4.16 14.06 -0.95
CA GLY A 83 -3.04 14.92 -0.57
C GLY A 83 -3.39 16.37 -0.27
N GLY A 84 -4.63 16.80 -0.56
CA GLY A 84 -5.13 18.18 -0.44
C GLY A 84 -4.81 18.87 0.88
N ALA A 85 -3.62 19.45 0.97
CA ALA A 85 -3.01 19.94 2.21
C ALA A 85 -1.94 20.99 1.92
N VAL A 86 -1.48 21.64 2.99
CA VAL A 86 -0.29 22.49 2.93
C VAL A 86 0.95 21.62 2.88
N ARG A 87 1.79 21.79 1.86
CA ARG A 87 3.02 21.03 1.60
C ARG A 87 4.20 21.96 1.38
N LEU A 88 5.40 21.49 1.73
CA LEU A 88 6.64 22.27 1.68
C LEU A 88 7.51 22.00 0.43
N GLN A 89 7.04 21.15 -0.49
CA GLN A 89 7.74 20.77 -1.72
C GLN A 89 6.79 20.81 -2.93
N ASN A 90 7.34 21.11 -4.12
CA ASN A 90 6.55 21.15 -5.37
C ASN A 90 5.81 19.84 -5.61
N THR A 91 6.55 18.75 -5.51
CA THR A 91 6.08 17.39 -5.70
C THR A 91 6.51 16.59 -4.47
N PRO A 92 5.66 16.48 -3.43
CA PRO A 92 6.06 15.83 -2.19
C PRO A 92 6.29 14.33 -2.41
N GLU A 93 7.46 13.88 -1.98
CA GLU A 93 7.84 12.47 -1.89
C GLU A 93 7.21 11.84 -0.63
N GLN A 94 7.17 10.50 -0.55
CA GLN A 94 6.50 9.80 0.55
C GLN A 94 7.01 10.22 1.95
N TRP A 95 8.33 10.35 2.12
CA TRP A 95 8.98 10.72 3.38
C TRP A 95 9.27 12.23 3.54
N ASP A 96 8.73 13.06 2.65
CA ASP A 96 8.72 14.50 2.89
C ASP A 96 7.83 14.82 4.10
N LEU A 97 8.19 15.88 4.83
CA LEU A 97 7.45 16.29 6.01
C LEU A 97 5.97 16.54 5.70
N VAL A 98 5.12 15.91 6.49
CA VAL A 98 3.67 16.06 6.47
C VAL A 98 3.21 16.90 7.66
N PRO A 99 2.14 17.70 7.53
CA PRO A 99 1.62 18.42 8.68
C PRO A 99 0.86 17.47 9.62
N GLN A 100 0.97 17.71 10.93
CA GLN A 100 0.09 17.09 11.92
C GLN A 100 -1.29 17.75 11.89
N VAL A 101 -2.36 16.97 12.05
CA VAL A 101 -3.72 17.48 12.21
C VAL A 101 -3.95 17.80 13.69
N VAL A 102 -4.03 19.09 14.02
CA VAL A 102 -4.23 19.58 15.40
C VAL A 102 -5.70 19.57 15.77
N ASP A 103 -6.57 20.03 14.87
CA ASP A 103 -8.01 20.08 15.08
C ASP A 103 -8.74 19.88 13.75
N ARG A 104 -9.93 19.27 13.82
CA ARG A 104 -10.84 19.09 12.69
C ARG A 104 -12.27 19.37 13.16
N LYS A 105 -12.86 20.45 12.68
CA LYS A 105 -14.18 20.93 13.08
C LYS A 105 -15.17 20.88 11.93
N ILE A 106 -16.32 20.28 12.20
CA ILE A 106 -17.45 20.20 11.27
C ILE A 106 -18.45 21.30 11.56
N ASP A 107 -18.75 22.13 10.56
CA ASP A 107 -19.77 23.17 10.63
C ASP A 107 -20.90 22.86 9.65
N LYS A 108 -21.88 22.08 10.14
CA LYS A 108 -23.09 21.75 9.37
C LYS A 108 -23.95 22.97 9.04
N GLN A 109 -23.87 24.06 9.80
CA GLN A 109 -24.69 25.26 9.56
C GLN A 109 -24.17 26.03 8.33
N ASN A 110 -22.85 26.14 8.22
CA ASN A 110 -22.19 26.81 7.10
C ASN A 110 -21.78 25.85 5.97
N ASN A 111 -22.09 24.55 6.11
CA ASN A 111 -21.75 23.50 5.15
C ASN A 111 -20.25 23.50 4.85
N SER A 112 -19.43 23.51 5.91
CA SER A 112 -17.98 23.62 5.84
C SER A 112 -17.25 22.72 6.85
N ILE A 113 -15.97 22.48 6.55
CA ILE A 113 -15.03 21.72 7.39
C ILE A 113 -13.78 22.58 7.58
N ASP A 114 -13.38 22.79 8.82
CA ASP A 114 -12.15 23.49 9.20
C ASP A 114 -11.13 22.51 9.74
N VAL A 115 -9.88 22.62 9.28
CA VAL A 115 -8.76 21.78 9.72
C VAL A 115 -7.58 22.66 10.08
N ILE A 116 -7.04 22.47 11.29
CA ILE A 116 -5.81 23.13 11.73
C ILE A 116 -4.65 22.16 11.54
N LEU A 117 -3.64 22.60 10.81
CA LEU A 117 -2.45 21.85 10.45
C LEU A 117 -1.22 22.49 11.09
N ARG A 118 -0.29 21.67 11.57
CA ARG A 118 0.96 22.14 12.19
C ARG A 118 2.19 21.41 11.66
N TYR A 119 3.20 22.18 11.30
CA TYR A 119 4.57 21.74 11.13
C TYR A 119 5.38 22.17 12.36
N GLU A 120 5.64 21.24 13.27
CA GLU A 120 6.28 21.54 14.56
C GLU A 120 7.70 22.11 14.40
N GLU A 121 8.51 21.53 13.50
CA GLU A 121 9.89 21.93 13.25
C GLU A 121 10.03 23.40 12.81
N TYR A 122 8.98 23.96 12.19
CA TYR A 122 8.98 25.33 11.65
C TYR A 122 8.13 26.31 12.47
N ASP A 123 7.55 25.89 13.60
CA ASP A 123 6.50 26.61 14.33
C ASP A 123 5.43 27.20 13.39
N PHE A 124 5.02 26.42 12.38
CA PHE A 124 4.15 26.90 11.32
C PHE A 124 2.78 26.24 11.41
N ASN A 125 1.76 27.08 11.68
CA ASN A 125 0.36 26.68 11.69
C ASN A 125 -0.35 27.21 10.45
N SER A 126 -1.25 26.41 9.90
CA SER A 126 -2.19 26.82 8.85
C SER A 126 -3.57 26.28 9.14
N ARG A 127 -4.60 26.99 8.69
CA ARG A 127 -6.00 26.54 8.75
C ARG A 127 -6.54 26.37 7.34
N VAL A 128 -6.95 25.15 7.01
CA VAL A 128 -7.64 24.82 5.75
C VAL A 128 -9.14 24.79 6.03
N ASN A 129 -9.89 25.65 5.35
CA ASN A 129 -11.35 25.65 5.37
C ASN A 129 -11.86 25.17 4.01
N VAL A 130 -12.77 24.19 4.03
CA VAL A 130 -13.43 23.67 2.82
C VAL A 130 -14.93 23.86 2.99
N ALA A 131 -15.56 24.60 2.08
CA ALA A 131 -16.99 24.89 2.13
C ALA A 131 -17.66 24.54 0.80
N ALA A 132 -18.82 23.90 0.81
CA ALA A 132 -19.50 23.57 -0.44
C ALA A 132 -20.02 24.84 -1.15
N LYS A 133 -19.87 24.89 -2.46
CA LYS A 133 -20.36 25.99 -3.30
C LYS A 133 -20.70 25.48 -4.69
N ASP A 134 -21.90 25.82 -5.18
CA ASP A 134 -22.38 25.40 -6.49
C ASP A 134 -22.29 23.86 -6.68
N GLY A 135 -21.59 23.38 -7.71
CA GLY A 135 -21.32 21.94 -7.93
C GLY A 135 -20.06 21.42 -7.22
N GLY A 136 -19.29 22.30 -6.57
CA GLY A 136 -17.97 22.03 -6.04
C GLY A 136 -17.79 22.47 -4.58
N VAL A 137 -16.53 22.75 -4.24
CA VAL A 137 -16.12 23.30 -2.95
C VAL A 137 -15.18 24.49 -3.14
N ILE A 138 -15.24 25.43 -2.20
CA ILE A 138 -14.21 26.45 -2.01
C ILE A 138 -13.22 25.94 -0.98
N ILE A 139 -11.95 25.92 -1.34
CA ILE A 139 -10.83 25.59 -0.44
C ILE A 139 -10.11 26.90 -0.14
N SER A 140 -10.09 27.30 1.13
CA SER A 140 -9.40 28.50 1.60
C SER A 140 -8.30 28.13 2.59
N VAL A 141 -7.12 28.73 2.44
CA VAL A 141 -6.03 28.56 3.40
C VAL A 141 -5.77 29.87 4.13
N PHE A 142 -5.68 29.77 5.46
CA PHE A 142 -5.41 30.88 6.36
C PHE A 142 -4.11 30.64 7.13
N ILE A 143 -3.32 31.70 7.32
CA ILE A 143 -2.15 31.71 8.19
C ILE A 143 -2.20 32.94 9.12
N ASP A 144 -1.92 32.73 10.40
CA ASP A 144 -2.04 33.80 11.41
C ASP A 144 -0.78 34.66 11.52
N LYS A 145 0.37 34.10 11.11
CA LYS A 145 1.67 34.77 11.05
C LYS A 145 2.21 34.71 9.61
N PRO A 146 3.05 35.67 9.19
CA PRO A 146 3.81 35.55 7.95
C PRO A 146 4.58 34.23 7.89
N LEU A 147 4.93 33.77 6.68
CA LEU A 147 5.70 32.54 6.55
C LEU A 147 7.06 32.68 7.25
N PRO A 148 7.54 31.64 7.95
CA PRO A 148 8.95 31.57 8.31
C PRO A 148 9.81 31.71 7.05
N GLU A 149 10.93 32.44 7.13
CA GLU A 149 11.82 32.72 5.99
C GLU A 149 12.21 31.45 5.22
N LYS A 150 12.49 30.35 5.94
CA LYS A 150 12.86 29.05 5.34
C LYS A 150 11.74 28.43 4.49
N LEU A 151 10.49 28.80 4.73
CA LEU A 151 9.31 28.30 4.02
C LEU A 151 8.87 29.22 2.85
N GLU A 152 9.47 30.39 2.70
CA GLU A 152 9.19 31.27 1.56
C GLU A 152 9.57 30.60 0.24
N GLY A 153 8.64 30.57 -0.72
CA GLY A 153 8.81 29.85 -1.99
C GLY A 153 8.65 28.32 -1.89
N ASN A 154 8.49 27.77 -0.68
CA ASN A 154 8.34 26.34 -0.43
C ASN A 154 6.94 25.96 0.08
N ALA A 155 6.34 26.76 0.97
CA ALA A 155 4.99 26.49 1.47
C ALA A 155 3.94 26.80 0.39
N GLY A 156 3.11 25.80 0.10
CA GLY A 156 2.00 25.93 -0.82
C GLY A 156 0.91 24.91 -0.51
N PHE A 157 -0.22 25.04 -1.19
CA PHE A 157 -1.29 24.06 -1.15
C PHE A 157 -1.16 23.12 -2.35
N ASN A 158 -1.18 21.81 -2.11
CA ASN A 158 -1.09 20.79 -3.13
C ASN A 158 -2.36 19.94 -3.11
N LEU A 159 -2.87 19.59 -4.29
CA LEU A 159 -3.88 18.55 -4.48
C LEU A 159 -3.38 17.59 -5.55
N GLU A 160 -3.40 16.30 -5.25
CA GLU A 160 -2.80 15.25 -6.08
C GLU A 160 -3.88 14.47 -6.82
N PHE A 161 -3.58 14.00 -8.04
CA PHE A 161 -4.49 13.30 -8.93
C PHE A 161 -3.87 11.97 -9.40
N LEU A 162 -4.65 10.88 -9.30
CA LEU A 162 -4.20 9.51 -9.51
C LEU A 162 -3.74 9.30 -10.96
N PRO A 163 -2.45 9.00 -11.22
CA PRO A 163 -1.93 8.98 -12.59
C PRO A 163 -2.64 7.98 -13.51
N SER A 164 -2.96 6.77 -13.03
CA SER A 164 -3.66 5.74 -13.84
C SER A 164 -5.05 6.17 -14.32
N THR A 165 -5.71 7.10 -13.61
CA THR A 165 -6.99 7.68 -14.04
C THR A 165 -6.80 8.71 -15.15
N TYR A 166 -5.65 9.38 -15.21
CA TYR A 166 -5.41 10.54 -16.08
C TYR A 166 -4.43 10.31 -17.22
N PHE A 167 -3.69 9.19 -17.26
CA PHE A 167 -2.75 8.92 -18.35
C PHE A 167 -3.35 9.10 -19.73
N GLU A 168 -2.64 9.87 -20.57
CA GLU A 168 -2.99 10.16 -21.96
C GLU A 168 -4.32 10.91 -22.15
N LYS A 169 -5.00 11.30 -21.06
CA LYS A 169 -6.15 12.20 -21.08
C LYS A 169 -5.71 13.65 -21.29
N MET A 170 -6.64 14.48 -21.73
CA MET A 170 -6.40 15.89 -21.97
C MET A 170 -6.50 16.69 -20.68
N TYR A 171 -5.77 17.80 -20.61
CA TYR A 171 -6.03 18.88 -19.67
C TYR A 171 -5.99 20.21 -20.42
N MET A 172 -6.60 21.23 -19.83
CA MET A 172 -6.50 22.60 -20.33
C MET A 172 -6.06 23.52 -19.21
N ILE A 173 -5.13 24.44 -19.49
CA ILE A 173 -4.78 25.53 -18.59
C ILE A 173 -5.08 26.85 -19.28
N ASP A 174 -5.95 27.66 -18.68
CA ASP A 174 -6.46 28.91 -19.23
C ASP A 174 -6.94 28.78 -20.70
N GLY A 175 -7.56 27.64 -21.01
CA GLY A 175 -8.09 27.34 -22.34
C GLY A 175 -7.09 26.69 -23.31
N SER A 176 -5.81 26.61 -22.96
CA SER A 176 -4.78 25.97 -23.79
C SER A 176 -4.72 24.47 -23.50
N PRO A 177 -4.97 23.59 -24.50
CA PRO A 177 -4.99 22.15 -24.30
C PRO A 177 -3.58 21.53 -24.30
N SER A 178 -3.42 20.44 -23.56
CA SER A 178 -2.27 19.54 -23.54
C SER A 178 -2.72 18.16 -23.02
N ASN A 179 -1.84 17.18 -22.91
CA ASN A 179 -2.15 15.84 -22.42
C ASN A 179 -1.28 15.42 -21.25
N PHE A 180 -1.81 14.58 -20.37
CA PHE A 180 -1.02 13.91 -19.35
C PHE A 180 -0.07 12.89 -19.97
N PRO A 181 1.22 12.89 -19.60
CA PRO A 181 2.16 11.94 -20.17
C PRO A 181 2.01 10.56 -19.53
N ARG A 182 2.14 9.50 -20.35
CA ARG A 182 2.16 8.12 -19.84
C ARG A 182 3.38 7.85 -18.96
N TYR A 183 4.55 8.36 -19.37
CA TYR A 183 5.80 8.27 -18.61
C TYR A 183 6.28 9.67 -18.20
N PRO A 184 6.80 9.90 -16.98
CA PRO A 184 7.29 11.21 -16.58
C PRO A 184 8.42 11.69 -17.49
N SER A 185 8.29 12.92 -17.98
CA SER A 185 9.27 13.52 -18.89
C SER A 185 9.29 15.05 -18.80
N SER A 186 8.85 15.62 -17.68
CA SER A 186 8.86 17.06 -17.52
C SER A 186 10.28 17.55 -17.25
N ASN A 187 10.54 18.83 -17.51
CA ASN A 187 11.80 19.43 -17.13
C ASN A 187 12.00 19.35 -15.61
N THR A 188 13.26 19.22 -15.23
CA THR A 188 13.72 19.28 -13.84
C THR A 188 14.96 20.14 -13.78
N LYS A 189 15.22 20.74 -12.62
CA LYS A 189 16.48 21.44 -12.34
C LYS A 189 17.15 20.88 -11.09
N ILE A 190 18.43 21.19 -10.93
CA ILE A 190 19.21 20.84 -9.74
C ILE A 190 19.44 22.08 -8.89
N GLU A 191 19.33 21.93 -7.57
CA GLU A 191 19.68 22.97 -6.59
C GLU A 191 20.54 22.37 -5.45
N PRO A 192 21.32 23.19 -4.72
CA PRO A 192 22.10 22.70 -3.60
C PRO A 192 21.20 22.24 -2.44
N ILE A 193 21.58 21.15 -1.78
CA ILE A 193 20.81 20.51 -0.70
C ILE A 193 20.50 21.47 0.47
N SER A 194 21.32 22.50 0.68
CA SER A 194 21.08 23.56 1.68
C SER A 194 19.74 24.31 1.49
N LYS A 195 19.17 24.26 0.28
CA LYS A 195 17.85 24.80 -0.05
C LYS A 195 16.70 23.79 0.13
N LYS A 196 16.97 22.48 0.22
CA LYS A 196 15.92 21.46 0.43
C LYS A 196 15.35 21.63 1.84
N ILE A 197 14.03 21.46 1.97
CA ILE A 197 13.39 21.21 3.26
C ILE A 197 13.75 19.78 3.65
N ASN A 198 14.21 19.58 4.89
CA ASN A 198 14.64 18.27 5.37
C ASN A 198 13.49 17.26 5.26
N GLN A 199 13.83 16.01 4.95
CA GLN A 199 12.88 14.89 5.02
C GLN A 199 12.95 14.26 6.42
N PHE A 200 12.09 13.28 6.66
CA PHE A 200 12.05 12.56 7.94
C PHE A 200 13.44 12.14 8.43
N ALA A 201 13.74 12.46 9.69
CA ALA A 201 14.99 12.13 10.39
C ALA A 201 16.28 12.52 9.63
N GLY A 202 16.22 13.47 8.70
CA GLY A 202 17.36 13.88 7.88
C GLY A 202 17.75 12.89 6.78
N HIS A 203 16.91 11.88 6.51
CA HIS A 203 17.12 10.96 5.39
C HIS A 203 16.94 11.66 4.04
N ALA A 204 17.41 10.99 2.98
CA ALA A 204 17.23 11.44 1.60
C ALA A 204 16.72 10.29 0.74
N THR A 205 15.66 10.55 -0.02
CA THR A 205 15.09 9.65 -1.03
C THR A 205 15.84 9.71 -2.36
N PHE A 206 16.82 10.60 -2.49
CA PHE A 206 17.66 10.79 -3.68
C PHE A 206 19.12 10.46 -3.37
N ASP A 207 19.75 9.66 -4.22
CA ASP A 207 21.21 9.48 -4.23
C ASP A 207 21.85 10.61 -5.06
N ASP A 208 22.46 11.58 -4.36
CA ASP A 208 23.13 12.71 -4.99
C ASP A 208 24.57 12.40 -5.41
N ARG A 209 25.04 11.16 -5.22
CA ARG A 209 26.42 10.73 -5.46
C ARG A 209 27.45 11.62 -4.75
N GLY A 210 27.11 12.15 -3.58
CA GLY A 210 27.96 13.03 -2.78
C GLY A 210 28.11 14.45 -3.33
N ARG A 211 27.25 14.88 -4.25
CA ARG A 211 27.33 16.20 -4.89
C ARG A 211 26.68 17.33 -4.08
N GLY A 212 25.95 17.01 -3.01
CA GLY A 212 25.26 17.98 -2.17
C GLY A 212 24.13 18.68 -2.91
N GLU A 213 23.38 17.95 -3.75
CA GLU A 213 22.38 18.50 -4.66
C GLU A 213 21.07 17.70 -4.64
N PHE A 214 19.97 18.31 -5.09
CA PHE A 214 18.68 17.63 -5.21
C PHE A 214 17.90 18.11 -6.43
N ILE A 215 16.97 17.27 -6.89
CA ILE A 215 16.14 17.51 -8.07
C ILE A 215 14.90 18.33 -7.67
N ILE A 216 14.56 19.33 -8.49
CA ILE A 216 13.31 20.10 -8.41
C ILE A 216 12.56 19.95 -9.73
N PRO A 217 11.36 19.33 -9.73
CA PRO A 217 10.52 19.29 -10.92
C PRO A 217 9.96 20.66 -11.29
N GLU A 218 9.91 20.93 -12.59
CA GLU A 218 9.22 22.10 -13.15
C GLU A 218 7.76 21.76 -13.48
N PRO A 219 6.85 22.76 -13.47
CA PRO A 219 5.48 22.52 -13.85
C PRO A 219 5.34 22.18 -15.34
N LEU A 220 4.46 21.24 -15.66
CA LEU A 220 3.99 20.95 -17.01
C LEU A 220 3.34 22.19 -17.65
N ALA A 221 2.58 22.96 -16.86
CA ALA A 221 2.01 24.24 -17.24
C ALA A 221 1.48 24.98 -15.99
N ALA A 222 1.20 26.28 -16.13
CA ALA A 222 0.66 27.12 -15.07
C ALA A 222 -0.36 28.15 -15.59
N GLY A 223 -1.34 28.51 -14.77
CA GLY A 223 -2.40 29.47 -15.12
C GLY A 223 -3.40 29.71 -13.99
N LYS A 224 -4.55 30.31 -14.28
CA LYS A 224 -5.60 30.59 -13.27
C LYS A 224 -6.72 29.56 -13.22
N THR A 225 -6.94 28.85 -14.32
CA THR A 225 -7.95 27.80 -14.45
C THR A 225 -7.28 26.55 -15.02
N ILE A 226 -7.44 25.42 -14.32
CA ILE A 226 -7.06 24.10 -14.82
C ILE A 226 -8.31 23.25 -14.98
N VAL A 227 -8.42 22.59 -16.13
CA VAL A 227 -9.48 21.61 -16.45
C VAL A 227 -8.80 20.28 -16.73
N LEU A 228 -9.16 19.24 -15.98
CA LEU A 228 -8.60 17.90 -16.08
C LEU A 228 -9.62 16.98 -16.74
N ALA A 229 -9.22 16.24 -17.79
CA ALA A 229 -10.03 15.25 -18.51
C ALA A 229 -11.44 15.72 -18.93
N PRO A 230 -11.59 16.87 -19.64
CA PRO A 230 -12.90 17.37 -20.06
C PRO A 230 -13.66 16.41 -21.00
N GLU A 231 -12.97 15.48 -21.65
CA GLU A 231 -13.52 14.44 -22.51
C GLU A 231 -14.11 13.24 -21.76
N ASP A 232 -13.83 13.12 -20.45
CA ASP A 232 -14.28 12.01 -19.60
C ASP A 232 -15.08 12.53 -18.40
N SER A 233 -16.40 12.43 -18.49
CA SER A 233 -17.32 12.91 -17.45
C SER A 233 -17.11 12.24 -16.09
N GLU A 234 -16.52 11.03 -16.04
CA GLU A 234 -16.36 10.31 -14.78
C GLU A 234 -15.13 10.74 -13.96
N CYS A 235 -14.18 11.45 -14.59
CA CYS A 235 -13.00 12.02 -13.92
C CYS A 235 -12.74 13.51 -14.26
N PHE A 236 -13.71 14.20 -14.86
CA PHE A 236 -13.63 15.61 -15.23
C PHE A 236 -13.62 16.52 -13.99
N VAL A 237 -12.55 17.28 -13.79
CA VAL A 237 -12.41 18.24 -12.68
C VAL A 237 -12.03 19.62 -13.20
N THR A 238 -12.64 20.67 -12.65
CA THR A 238 -12.23 22.06 -12.87
C THR A 238 -11.67 22.66 -11.57
N ILE A 239 -10.54 23.35 -11.67
CA ILE A 239 -9.91 24.08 -10.57
C ILE A 239 -9.71 25.53 -11.01
N LYS A 240 -10.13 26.48 -10.18
CA LYS A 240 -9.95 27.91 -10.42
C LYS A 240 -9.33 28.57 -9.21
N SER A 241 -8.42 29.51 -9.45
CA SER A 241 -7.79 30.32 -8.41
C SER A 241 -7.89 31.80 -8.79
N SER A 242 -8.34 32.64 -7.85
CA SER A 242 -8.33 34.10 -8.01
C SER A 242 -7.03 34.75 -7.55
N ASP A 243 -6.33 34.11 -6.61
CA ASP A 243 -5.31 34.76 -5.78
C ASP A 243 -3.88 34.36 -6.16
N ALA A 244 -3.70 33.18 -6.77
CA ALA A 244 -2.40 32.61 -7.11
C ALA A 244 -2.46 31.81 -8.43
N ASP A 245 -1.30 31.51 -9.02
CA ASP A 245 -1.24 30.59 -10.15
C ASP A 245 -1.42 29.14 -9.67
N LEU A 246 -2.17 28.37 -10.45
CA LEU A 246 -2.26 26.92 -10.38
C LEU A 246 -1.17 26.35 -11.28
N MET A 247 -0.26 25.58 -10.70
CA MET A 247 0.84 24.92 -11.40
C MET A 247 0.58 23.41 -11.41
N LEU A 248 0.63 22.78 -12.59
CA LEU A 248 0.48 21.34 -12.74
C LEU A 248 1.86 20.68 -12.81
N PHE A 249 2.13 19.70 -11.97
CA PHE A 249 3.39 18.93 -11.92
C PHE A 249 3.14 17.44 -12.14
N ASP A 250 4.20 16.73 -12.50
CA ASP A 250 4.27 15.27 -12.50
C ASP A 250 5.26 14.82 -11.41
N GLY A 251 4.74 14.30 -10.30
CA GLY A 251 5.56 13.85 -9.17
C GLY A 251 6.41 12.62 -9.48
N ARG A 252 6.11 11.91 -10.57
CA ARG A 252 6.83 10.70 -10.97
C ARG A 252 8.25 10.97 -11.47
N ASN A 253 8.61 12.22 -11.70
CA ASN A 253 10.00 12.59 -11.97
C ASN A 253 10.91 12.40 -10.74
N LEU A 254 10.36 12.36 -9.52
CA LEU A 254 11.13 12.10 -8.30
C LEU A 254 10.89 10.70 -7.74
N ALA A 255 9.64 10.24 -7.73
CA ALA A 255 9.27 8.99 -7.09
C ALA A 255 8.25 8.21 -7.93
N GLN A 256 8.46 6.91 -8.12
CA GLN A 256 7.62 6.06 -8.98
C GLN A 256 6.16 5.97 -8.49
N ASN A 257 5.94 6.16 -7.18
CA ASN A 257 4.61 6.28 -6.56
C ASN A 257 4.05 7.72 -6.54
N GLY A 258 4.75 8.69 -7.15
CA GLY A 258 4.32 10.09 -7.26
C GLY A 258 3.07 10.26 -8.12
N TRP A 259 2.26 11.28 -7.81
CA TRP A 259 1.01 11.58 -8.51
C TRP A 259 1.14 12.83 -9.40
N PHE A 260 0.11 13.15 -10.20
CA PHE A 260 0.03 14.49 -10.78
C PHE A 260 -0.39 15.48 -9.70
N ILE A 261 0.26 16.64 -9.61
CA ILE A 261 0.00 17.60 -8.52
C ILE A 261 -0.43 18.93 -9.10
N VAL A 262 -1.55 19.47 -8.62
CA VAL A 262 -1.88 20.88 -8.79
C VAL A 262 -1.45 21.63 -7.53
N ARG A 263 -0.73 22.73 -7.70
CA ARG A 263 -0.12 23.48 -6.60
C ARG A 263 -0.22 25.00 -6.77
N SER A 264 -0.38 25.70 -5.66
CA SER A 264 -0.21 27.15 -5.56
C SER A 264 0.68 27.49 -4.37
N LEU A 265 1.62 28.40 -4.56
CA LEU A 265 2.51 28.89 -3.49
C LEU A 265 1.83 29.97 -2.65
N PHE A 266 2.20 30.06 -1.38
CA PHE A 266 1.76 31.13 -0.51
C PHE A 266 2.66 32.37 -0.63
N PRO A 267 2.09 33.59 -0.55
CA PRO A 267 2.87 34.82 -0.49
C PRO A 267 3.60 34.95 0.87
N ALA A 268 4.87 35.34 0.85
CA ALA A 268 5.75 35.43 2.03
C ALA A 268 5.18 36.31 3.17
N ASN A 269 4.77 37.54 2.83
CA ASN A 269 4.48 38.60 3.81
C ASN A 269 2.98 38.84 4.07
N LYS A 270 2.12 37.85 3.81
CA LYS A 270 0.66 37.97 3.98
C LYS A 270 0.19 37.17 5.18
N THR A 271 -0.86 37.65 5.85
CA THR A 271 -1.59 36.91 6.90
C THR A 271 -3.09 36.89 6.59
N GLY A 272 -3.85 36.11 7.36
CA GLY A 272 -5.25 35.85 7.09
C GLY A 272 -5.41 34.91 5.90
N LYS A 273 -6.37 35.18 5.01
CA LYS A 273 -6.62 34.33 3.83
C LYS A 273 -5.51 34.52 2.78
N VAL A 274 -4.70 33.48 2.58
CA VAL A 274 -3.55 33.51 1.67
C VAL A 274 -3.79 32.79 0.35
N LEU A 275 -4.80 31.90 0.31
CA LEU A 275 -5.20 31.20 -0.89
C LEU A 275 -6.72 30.94 -0.88
N GLU A 276 -7.35 31.03 -2.05
CA GLU A 276 -8.69 30.54 -2.31
C GLU A 276 -8.74 29.81 -3.65
N TRP A 277 -9.16 28.55 -3.63
CA TRP A 277 -9.46 27.74 -4.81
C TRP A 277 -10.94 27.41 -4.88
N TYR A 278 -11.48 27.35 -6.09
CA TYR A 278 -12.74 26.68 -6.38
C TYR A 278 -12.44 25.36 -7.11
N LEU A 279 -12.87 24.25 -6.52
CA LEU A 279 -12.67 22.88 -7.00
C LEU A 279 -14.04 22.28 -7.34
N GLU A 280 -14.26 21.92 -8.60
CA GLU A 280 -15.52 21.36 -9.11
C GLU A 280 -15.27 20.04 -9.85
N PRO A 281 -15.39 18.89 -9.17
CA PRO A 281 -15.55 17.60 -9.84
C PRO A 281 -16.93 17.48 -10.51
N ASN A 282 -16.98 16.96 -11.73
CA ASN A 282 -18.22 16.78 -12.48
C ASN A 282 -19.10 15.69 -11.87
N ALA A 283 -20.36 15.97 -11.51
CA ALA A 283 -21.30 14.94 -11.06
C ALA A 283 -22.23 14.50 -12.21
N VAL A 284 -22.14 13.22 -12.62
CA VAL A 284 -23.01 12.69 -13.69
C VAL A 284 -24.46 12.57 -13.15
N PRO A 285 -25.46 13.18 -13.82
CA PRO A 285 -26.84 13.14 -13.36
C PRO A 285 -27.38 11.71 -13.22
N SER A 286 -28.00 11.41 -12.08
CA SER A 286 -28.57 10.09 -11.77
C SER A 286 -27.59 8.93 -11.89
N TRP A 287 -26.29 9.19 -11.69
CA TRP A 287 -25.29 8.14 -11.74
C TRP A 287 -25.50 7.13 -10.62
N ILE A 288 -25.44 5.85 -10.99
CA ILE A 288 -25.49 4.70 -10.11
C ILE A 288 -24.33 3.79 -10.53
N ARG A 289 -23.46 3.44 -9.59
CA ARG A 289 -22.38 2.50 -9.83
C ARG A 289 -22.95 1.16 -10.29
N LYS A 290 -22.34 0.56 -11.32
CA LYS A 290 -22.63 -0.82 -11.68
C LYS A 290 -22.39 -1.76 -10.48
N PRO A 291 -23.28 -2.74 -10.23
CA PRO A 291 -23.05 -3.77 -9.22
C PRO A 291 -21.68 -4.45 -9.37
N ASN A 292 -20.95 -4.58 -8.27
CA ASN A 292 -19.73 -5.39 -8.21
C ASN A 292 -20.07 -6.73 -7.54
N ILE A 293 -19.87 -7.83 -8.27
CA ILE A 293 -20.25 -9.16 -7.81
C ILE A 293 -18.97 -9.89 -7.39
N GLY A 294 -18.73 -9.98 -6.08
CA GLY A 294 -17.63 -10.73 -5.49
C GLY A 294 -17.97 -12.22 -5.36
N PHE A 295 -17.06 -13.08 -5.83
CA PHE A 295 -17.16 -14.54 -5.76
C PHE A 295 -15.74 -15.14 -5.81
N SER A 296 -15.61 -16.45 -5.53
CA SER A 296 -14.35 -17.16 -5.67
C SER A 296 -13.99 -17.30 -7.16
N GLN A 297 -13.02 -16.53 -7.63
CA GLN A 297 -12.54 -16.61 -9.02
C GLN A 297 -11.80 -17.93 -9.31
N VAL A 298 -11.24 -18.56 -8.28
CA VAL A 298 -10.66 -19.93 -8.36
C VAL A 298 -11.76 -20.96 -8.66
N GLY A 299 -12.93 -20.78 -8.06
CA GLY A 299 -14.06 -21.69 -8.14
C GLY A 299 -14.51 -22.22 -6.79
N TYR A 300 -15.34 -23.26 -6.82
CA TYR A 300 -15.93 -23.89 -5.63
C TYR A 300 -15.89 -25.42 -5.75
N THR A 301 -15.72 -26.12 -4.63
CA THR A 301 -16.00 -27.57 -4.63
C THR A 301 -17.51 -27.83 -4.61
N PRO A 302 -17.99 -28.99 -5.10
CA PRO A 302 -19.41 -29.30 -5.08
C PRO A 302 -20.01 -29.17 -3.67
N ASN A 303 -19.36 -29.69 -2.63
CA ASN A 303 -19.95 -29.70 -1.29
C ASN A 303 -19.80 -28.39 -0.51
N GLN A 304 -18.91 -27.49 -0.94
CA GLN A 304 -18.71 -26.18 -0.32
C GLN A 304 -19.96 -25.30 -0.43
N GLU A 305 -20.13 -24.44 0.58
CA GLU A 305 -21.01 -23.28 0.51
C GLU A 305 -20.56 -22.33 -0.61
N LYS A 306 -21.49 -21.86 -1.44
CA LYS A 306 -21.21 -21.01 -2.58
C LYS A 306 -22.10 -19.78 -2.50
N VAL A 307 -21.49 -18.67 -2.08
CA VAL A 307 -22.16 -17.38 -1.94
C VAL A 307 -21.42 -16.34 -2.74
N ALA A 308 -22.15 -15.59 -3.55
CA ALA A 308 -21.68 -14.35 -4.13
C ALA A 308 -22.09 -13.18 -3.24
N VAL A 309 -21.20 -12.21 -3.06
CA VAL A 309 -21.49 -10.94 -2.39
C VAL A 309 -21.66 -9.88 -3.45
N ILE A 310 -22.84 -9.27 -3.51
CA ILE A 310 -23.19 -8.24 -4.48
C ILE A 310 -23.09 -6.89 -3.78
N GLU A 311 -22.09 -6.10 -4.15
CA GLU A 311 -21.86 -4.74 -3.68
C GLU A 311 -22.52 -3.74 -4.63
N LEU A 312 -23.37 -2.87 -4.07
CA LEU A 312 -24.23 -1.95 -4.79
C LEU A 312 -23.95 -0.49 -4.38
N ASP A 313 -24.24 0.43 -5.29
CA ASP A 313 -24.28 1.86 -4.93
C ASP A 313 -25.29 2.08 -3.80
N LYS A 314 -25.02 3.05 -2.92
CA LYS A 314 -25.94 3.38 -1.82
C LYS A 314 -27.33 3.82 -2.30
N ASN A 315 -27.42 4.33 -3.53
CA ASN A 315 -28.66 4.80 -4.16
C ASN A 315 -29.30 3.72 -5.05
N ASP A 316 -28.68 2.56 -5.20
CA ASP A 316 -29.24 1.46 -5.99
C ASP A 316 -30.31 0.70 -5.20
N THR A 317 -31.24 0.07 -5.92
CA THR A 317 -32.27 -0.80 -5.35
C THR A 317 -31.90 -2.26 -5.62
N PRO A 318 -31.64 -3.07 -4.57
CA PRO A 318 -31.33 -4.48 -4.74
C PRO A 318 -32.40 -5.23 -5.54
N LEU A 319 -31.98 -5.96 -6.58
CA LEU A 319 -32.84 -6.86 -7.31
C LEU A 319 -33.14 -8.07 -6.43
N LYS A 320 -34.35 -8.63 -6.59
CA LYS A 320 -34.81 -9.76 -5.77
C LYS A 320 -34.17 -11.10 -6.11
N THR A 321 -33.55 -11.21 -7.30
CA THR A 321 -33.02 -12.49 -7.79
C THR A 321 -31.75 -12.30 -8.59
N ALA A 322 -30.89 -13.32 -8.55
CA ALA A 322 -29.77 -13.52 -9.45
C ALA A 322 -29.84 -14.93 -10.03
N SER A 323 -29.09 -15.17 -11.10
CA SER A 323 -29.05 -16.44 -11.80
C SER A 323 -27.61 -16.93 -11.94
N LEU A 324 -27.44 -18.25 -11.88
CA LEU A 324 -26.20 -18.95 -12.21
C LEU A 324 -26.40 -19.67 -13.55
N PHE A 325 -25.50 -19.40 -14.49
CA PHE A 325 -25.48 -20.05 -15.80
C PHE A 325 -24.27 -20.97 -15.91
N GLN A 326 -24.47 -22.16 -16.48
CA GLN A 326 -23.38 -23.02 -16.95
C GLN A 326 -23.07 -22.68 -18.41
N VAL A 327 -21.79 -22.65 -18.76
CA VAL A 327 -21.30 -22.60 -20.14
C VAL A 327 -21.07 -24.03 -20.61
N THR A 328 -21.76 -24.45 -21.68
CA THR A 328 -21.63 -25.80 -22.24
C THR A 328 -20.36 -25.93 -23.11
N GLN A 329 -20.05 -27.16 -23.53
CA GLN A 329 -18.91 -27.44 -24.42
C GLN A 329 -19.00 -26.70 -25.77
N GLU A 330 -20.22 -26.44 -26.24
CA GLU A 330 -20.49 -25.69 -27.46
C GLU A 330 -20.45 -24.16 -27.24
N GLY A 331 -20.19 -23.70 -26.01
CA GLY A 331 -20.17 -22.28 -25.64
C GLY A 331 -21.56 -21.67 -25.35
N ASN A 332 -22.61 -22.49 -25.27
CA ASN A 332 -23.96 -22.01 -24.97
C ASN A 332 -24.13 -21.75 -23.47
N SER A 333 -24.92 -20.73 -23.12
CA SER A 333 -25.31 -20.46 -21.73
C SER A 333 -26.61 -21.17 -21.36
N VAL A 334 -26.59 -21.98 -20.30
CA VAL A 334 -27.78 -22.65 -19.75
C VAL A 334 -28.00 -22.20 -18.31
N GLU A 335 -29.17 -21.64 -18.00
CA GLU A 335 -29.52 -21.27 -16.63
C GLU A 335 -29.67 -22.54 -15.78
N LYS A 336 -28.80 -22.71 -14.78
CA LYS A 336 -28.83 -23.89 -13.87
C LYS A 336 -29.51 -23.58 -12.55
N PHE A 337 -29.51 -22.32 -12.15
CA PHE A 337 -30.13 -21.91 -10.92
C PHE A 337 -30.56 -20.45 -11.02
N LYS A 338 -31.72 -20.16 -10.44
CA LYS A 338 -32.21 -18.81 -10.19
C LYS A 338 -32.67 -18.77 -8.75
N GLY A 339 -32.12 -17.85 -7.97
CA GLY A 339 -32.33 -17.80 -6.53
C GLY A 339 -32.62 -16.40 -6.03
N GLU A 340 -33.09 -16.34 -4.80
CA GLU A 340 -33.30 -15.10 -4.06
C GLU A 340 -31.96 -14.41 -3.79
N VAL A 341 -31.94 -13.09 -3.97
CA VAL A 341 -30.87 -12.22 -3.48
C VAL A 341 -31.32 -11.64 -2.15
N LYS A 342 -30.57 -11.93 -1.10
CA LYS A 342 -30.88 -11.51 0.27
C LYS A 342 -30.08 -10.27 0.62
N GLU A 343 -30.76 -9.20 0.97
CA GLU A 343 -30.11 -8.02 1.52
C GLU A 343 -29.30 -8.40 2.77
N TRP A 344 -28.05 -7.95 2.82
CA TRP A 344 -27.16 -8.23 3.93
C TRP A 344 -26.97 -7.00 4.82
N GLY A 345 -26.87 -5.82 4.21
CA GLY A 345 -26.81 -4.56 4.93
C GLY A 345 -25.86 -3.56 4.29
N LYS A 346 -25.58 -2.48 5.02
CA LYS A 346 -24.64 -1.43 4.59
C LYS A 346 -23.30 -1.63 5.26
N TYR A 347 -22.22 -1.52 4.49
CA TYR A 347 -20.86 -1.45 5.03
C TYR A 347 -20.10 -0.31 4.33
N LEU A 348 -19.57 0.62 5.13
CA LEU A 348 -18.97 1.87 4.66
C LEU A 348 -19.90 2.60 3.66
N ARG A 349 -19.48 2.75 2.41
CA ARG A 349 -20.15 3.53 1.36
C ARG A 349 -21.17 2.73 0.53
N HIS A 350 -21.25 1.41 0.70
CA HIS A 350 -22.00 0.53 -0.20
C HIS A 350 -23.09 -0.28 0.52
N ASN A 351 -24.12 -0.65 -0.24
CA ASN A 351 -25.10 -1.64 0.19
C ASN A 351 -24.66 -3.02 -0.31
N TYR A 352 -24.92 -4.06 0.46
CA TYR A 352 -24.50 -5.42 0.14
C TYR A 352 -25.69 -6.37 0.19
N ALA A 353 -25.69 -7.32 -0.73
CA ALA A 353 -26.60 -8.44 -0.77
C ALA A 353 -25.83 -9.75 -1.03
N LYS A 354 -26.49 -10.88 -0.76
CA LYS A 354 -25.93 -12.22 -0.93
C LYS A 354 -26.76 -13.03 -1.91
N PHE A 355 -26.09 -13.75 -2.79
CA PHE A 355 -26.69 -14.75 -3.68
C PHE A 355 -26.08 -16.12 -3.36
N ASP A 356 -26.89 -17.00 -2.75
CA ASP A 356 -26.48 -18.36 -2.40
C ASP A 356 -26.92 -19.34 -3.49
N PHE A 357 -25.93 -20.02 -4.09
CA PHE A 357 -26.12 -21.04 -5.12
C PHE A 357 -25.47 -22.37 -4.71
N SER A 358 -25.35 -22.61 -3.39
CA SER A 358 -24.74 -23.80 -2.80
C SER A 358 -25.40 -25.11 -3.24
N SER A 359 -26.68 -25.06 -3.63
CA SER A 359 -27.46 -26.19 -4.13
C SER A 359 -26.95 -26.73 -5.47
N VAL A 360 -26.21 -25.94 -6.25
CA VAL A 360 -25.58 -26.39 -7.49
C VAL A 360 -24.33 -27.18 -7.15
N LYS A 361 -24.34 -28.47 -7.52
CA LYS A 361 -23.28 -29.44 -7.26
C LYS A 361 -22.63 -29.98 -8.54
N GLU A 362 -23.26 -29.79 -9.69
CA GLU A 362 -22.80 -30.31 -10.98
C GLU A 362 -21.47 -29.63 -11.37
N SER A 363 -20.46 -30.43 -11.70
CA SER A 363 -19.19 -29.87 -12.17
C SER A 363 -19.35 -29.15 -13.51
N GLY A 364 -18.66 -28.03 -13.68
CA GLY A 364 -18.72 -27.27 -14.93
C GLY A 364 -18.16 -25.86 -14.81
N ILE A 365 -18.28 -25.12 -15.92
CA ILE A 365 -17.89 -23.72 -16.03
C ILE A 365 -19.14 -22.87 -15.85
N TYR A 366 -19.11 -21.92 -14.93
CA TYR A 366 -20.26 -21.11 -14.54
C TYR A 366 -19.96 -19.62 -14.56
N TYR A 367 -21.01 -18.80 -14.66
CA TYR A 367 -20.96 -17.38 -14.33
C TYR A 367 -22.25 -16.97 -13.61
N ILE A 368 -22.19 -15.86 -12.88
CA ILE A 368 -23.34 -15.26 -12.19
C ILE A 368 -23.87 -14.09 -13.05
N LEU A 369 -25.19 -13.99 -13.13
CA LEU A 369 -25.91 -12.87 -13.73
C LEU A 369 -26.79 -12.21 -12.68
N TYR A 370 -26.54 -10.92 -12.41
CA TYR A 370 -27.38 -10.09 -11.54
C TYR A 370 -27.85 -8.87 -12.34
N GLY A 371 -29.14 -8.84 -12.67
CA GLY A 371 -29.68 -7.86 -13.62
C GLY A 371 -29.00 -8.00 -14.98
N ASN A 372 -28.28 -6.97 -15.40
CA ASN A 372 -27.51 -6.96 -16.64
C ASN A 372 -26.01 -7.21 -16.43
N GLU A 373 -25.56 -7.31 -15.17
CA GLU A 373 -24.14 -7.50 -14.85
C GLU A 373 -23.81 -9.00 -14.81
N ARG A 374 -22.85 -9.37 -15.66
CA ARG A 374 -22.35 -10.73 -15.81
C ARG A 374 -20.92 -10.80 -15.28
N THR A 375 -20.64 -11.79 -14.42
CA THR A 375 -19.27 -12.05 -13.95
C THR A 375 -18.40 -12.71 -15.02
N ASN A 376 -17.08 -12.71 -14.82
CA ASN A 376 -16.21 -13.71 -15.44
C ASN A 376 -16.61 -15.14 -15.02
N THR A 377 -16.13 -16.12 -15.76
CA THR A 377 -16.41 -17.53 -15.50
C THR A 377 -15.56 -18.10 -14.37
N PHE A 378 -16.10 -19.10 -13.65
CA PHE A 378 -15.40 -19.88 -12.63
C PHE A 378 -15.82 -21.35 -12.69
N ALA A 379 -15.03 -22.24 -12.07
CA ALA A 379 -15.34 -23.65 -12.03
C ALA A 379 -16.15 -24.02 -10.76
N ILE A 380 -17.10 -24.94 -10.92
CA ILE A 380 -17.50 -25.81 -9.81
C ILE A 380 -16.87 -27.16 -10.11
N ASN A 381 -15.94 -27.65 -9.28
CA ASN A 381 -15.32 -28.95 -9.47
C ASN A 381 -14.65 -29.46 -8.18
N HIS A 382 -14.45 -30.77 -8.06
CA HIS A 382 -13.86 -31.38 -6.85
C HIS A 382 -12.43 -30.92 -6.56
N ASN A 383 -11.69 -30.52 -7.60
CA ASN A 383 -10.25 -30.25 -7.57
C ASN A 383 -9.88 -28.79 -7.84
N VAL A 384 -10.79 -27.83 -7.61
CA VAL A 384 -10.53 -26.41 -7.92
C VAL A 384 -9.36 -25.79 -7.14
N TYR A 385 -8.99 -26.37 -6.00
CA TYR A 385 -7.92 -25.87 -5.14
C TYR A 385 -6.63 -26.69 -5.23
N ASP A 386 -6.62 -27.81 -5.94
CA ASP A 386 -5.49 -28.77 -5.94
C ASP A 386 -4.16 -28.10 -6.30
N ASN A 387 -4.19 -27.16 -7.26
CA ASN A 387 -2.99 -26.55 -7.84
C ASN A 387 -2.89 -25.03 -7.61
N VAL A 388 -3.82 -24.42 -6.86
CA VAL A 388 -3.89 -22.94 -6.73
C VAL A 388 -2.66 -22.35 -6.04
N TRP A 389 -2.02 -23.14 -5.17
CA TRP A 389 -0.86 -22.77 -4.39
C TRP A 389 0.46 -22.99 -5.14
N HIS A 390 0.46 -23.73 -6.27
CA HIS A 390 1.69 -24.03 -7.03
C HIS A 390 2.47 -22.76 -7.40
N PRO A 391 1.88 -21.70 -7.99
CA PRO A 391 2.66 -20.51 -8.34
C PRO A 391 3.28 -19.80 -7.12
N THR A 392 2.69 -19.95 -5.94
CA THR A 392 3.26 -19.41 -4.70
C THR A 392 4.55 -20.15 -4.34
N LEU A 393 4.54 -21.48 -4.31
CA LEU A 393 5.72 -22.28 -3.98
C LEU A 393 6.76 -22.29 -5.10
N ASP A 394 6.33 -22.49 -6.34
CA ASP A 394 7.23 -22.74 -7.48
C ASP A 394 7.86 -21.45 -8.03
N VAL A 395 7.20 -20.30 -7.87
CA VAL A 395 7.62 -19.04 -8.51
C VAL A 395 7.79 -17.93 -7.48
N TRP A 396 6.75 -17.58 -6.74
CA TRP A 396 6.80 -16.40 -5.87
C TRP A 396 7.87 -16.52 -4.78
N PHE A 397 7.91 -17.63 -4.04
CA PHE A 397 8.93 -17.83 -2.99
C PHE A 397 10.36 -17.88 -3.54
N PRO A 398 10.66 -18.63 -4.62
CA PRO A 398 11.94 -18.55 -5.31
C PRO A 398 12.36 -17.13 -5.69
N VAL A 399 11.44 -16.32 -6.20
CA VAL A 399 11.70 -14.91 -6.57
C VAL A 399 11.99 -14.02 -5.36
N GLN A 400 11.56 -14.40 -4.16
CA GLN A 400 11.88 -13.67 -2.93
C GLN A 400 13.18 -14.17 -2.26
N MET A 401 13.83 -15.22 -2.78
CA MET A 401 15.01 -15.80 -2.13
C MET A 401 16.20 -14.85 -2.15
N ASP A 402 16.72 -14.58 -0.96
CA ASP A 402 17.86 -13.68 -0.79
C ASP A 402 19.20 -14.43 -1.01
N HIS A 403 20.28 -13.70 -1.30
CA HIS A 403 21.64 -14.19 -1.44
C HIS A 403 21.88 -15.24 -2.54
N VAL A 404 20.92 -15.40 -3.45
CA VAL A 404 20.95 -16.32 -4.58
C VAL A 404 20.53 -15.63 -5.88
N GLN A 405 21.08 -16.08 -7.00
CA GLN A 405 20.61 -15.70 -8.32
C GLN A 405 19.38 -16.53 -8.67
N VAL A 406 18.32 -15.89 -9.18
CA VAL A 406 17.06 -16.56 -9.52
C VAL A 406 16.77 -16.45 -11.01
N ASN A 407 16.78 -17.59 -11.69
CA ASN A 407 16.48 -17.75 -13.11
C ASN A 407 15.10 -18.37 -13.33
N GLU A 408 14.40 -17.91 -14.36
CA GLU A 408 13.19 -18.51 -14.89
C GLU A 408 13.26 -18.53 -16.42
N ALA A 409 13.58 -19.68 -17.00
CA ALA A 409 13.76 -19.84 -18.44
C ALA A 409 14.75 -18.80 -19.04
N TYR A 410 14.24 -17.83 -19.83
CA TYR A 410 15.05 -16.76 -20.45
C TYR A 410 15.14 -15.48 -19.61
N ARG A 411 14.53 -15.46 -18.41
CA ARG A 411 14.47 -14.30 -17.53
C ARG A 411 15.34 -14.55 -16.29
N ILE A 412 16.14 -13.55 -15.93
CA ILE A 412 16.66 -13.42 -14.56
C ILE A 412 15.71 -12.51 -13.81
N TRP A 413 15.23 -12.97 -12.65
CA TRP A 413 14.45 -12.13 -11.74
C TRP A 413 15.35 -11.16 -10.99
N HIS A 414 16.45 -11.69 -10.45
CA HIS A 414 17.57 -10.92 -9.90
C HIS A 414 18.85 -11.76 -9.91
N GLY A 415 20.01 -11.08 -9.92
CA GLY A 415 21.30 -11.71 -9.58
C GLY A 415 21.38 -12.09 -8.10
N ALA A 416 22.51 -12.61 -7.63
CA ALA A 416 22.71 -12.87 -6.20
C ALA A 416 22.95 -11.55 -5.46
N PRO A 417 22.00 -11.08 -4.64
CA PRO A 417 22.13 -9.79 -3.95
C PRO A 417 22.80 -9.96 -2.58
N PHE A 418 23.21 -8.83 -2.00
CA PHE A 418 23.73 -8.67 -0.64
C PHE A 418 24.82 -9.69 -0.24
N LEU A 419 25.72 -10.05 -1.14
CA LEU A 419 26.88 -10.88 -0.84
C LEU A 419 27.87 -10.21 0.13
N ASP A 420 27.69 -8.92 0.35
CA ASP A 420 28.36 -8.09 1.32
C ASP A 420 27.73 -8.15 2.71
N ASP A 421 26.57 -8.78 2.93
CA ASP A 421 25.90 -8.78 4.23
C ASP A 421 26.75 -9.27 5.42
N CYS A 422 26.70 -8.61 6.59
CA CYS A 422 26.05 -7.33 6.92
C CYS A 422 26.89 -6.61 7.99
N LEU A 423 26.60 -5.33 8.24
CA LEU A 423 27.26 -4.53 9.30
C LEU A 423 26.39 -4.45 10.56
N GLN A 424 27.01 -4.29 11.72
CA GLN A 424 26.32 -3.91 12.96
C GLN A 424 25.77 -2.47 12.85
N ALA A 425 24.45 -2.29 13.04
CA ALA A 425 23.81 -0.97 13.04
C ALA A 425 24.41 -0.03 14.12
N PRO A 426 24.42 1.30 13.90
CA PRO A 426 24.88 2.26 14.90
C PRO A 426 23.89 2.42 16.06
N LEU A 427 24.42 2.86 17.21
CA LEU A 427 23.66 3.03 18.46
C LEU A 427 22.83 4.31 18.48
N ASN A 428 21.81 4.35 19.35
CA ASN A 428 20.95 5.51 19.61
C ASN A 428 20.32 6.08 18.33
N LEU A 429 19.85 5.20 17.47
CA LEU A 429 19.34 5.53 16.16
C LEU A 429 17.83 5.25 16.10
N GLN A 430 17.06 6.25 15.69
CA GLN A 430 15.74 6.04 15.13
C GLN A 430 15.85 6.04 13.60
N PHE A 431 15.25 5.03 12.96
CA PHE A 431 15.43 4.76 11.55
C PHE A 431 14.09 4.70 10.82
N PHE A 432 14.12 4.70 9.48
CA PHE A 432 12.92 4.49 8.68
C PHE A 432 12.41 3.04 8.83
N ASP A 433 11.19 2.81 8.35
CA ASP A 433 10.49 1.52 8.45
C ASP A 433 10.28 1.00 9.90
N GLY A 434 10.28 1.93 10.87
CA GLY A 434 10.07 1.59 12.28
C GLY A 434 11.25 0.90 12.95
N TYR A 435 12.41 0.82 12.30
CA TYR A 435 13.64 0.29 12.89
C TYR A 435 14.25 1.27 13.91
N SER A 436 14.92 0.72 14.92
CA SER A 436 15.63 1.51 15.92
C SER A 436 16.73 0.69 16.60
N MET A 437 17.79 1.35 17.05
CA MET A 437 18.86 0.77 17.87
C MET A 437 18.97 1.48 19.22
N GLY A 438 19.09 0.68 20.29
CA GLY A 438 19.34 1.15 21.64
C GLY A 438 20.75 1.70 21.88
N ASP A 439 21.11 1.86 23.15
CA ASP A 439 22.42 2.37 23.59
C ASP A 439 23.52 1.29 23.67
N THR A 440 23.15 0.02 23.46
CA THR A 440 24.05 -1.14 23.32
C THR A 440 23.79 -1.87 22.01
N THR A 441 24.81 -2.60 21.52
CA THR A 441 24.65 -3.49 20.36
C THR A 441 24.06 -4.84 20.75
N ASP A 442 24.08 -5.22 22.04
CA ASP A 442 23.77 -6.56 22.55
C ASP A 442 24.57 -7.70 21.92
N THR A 443 25.64 -7.35 21.18
CA THR A 443 26.54 -8.27 20.50
C THR A 443 27.99 -7.96 20.87
N LYS A 444 28.91 -8.80 20.39
CA LYS A 444 30.35 -8.54 20.48
C LYS A 444 30.85 -7.50 19.46
N TYR A 445 30.02 -7.10 18.51
CA TYR A 445 30.40 -6.24 17.39
C TYR A 445 30.20 -4.77 17.75
N LYS A 446 31.11 -3.93 17.27
CA LYS A 446 31.00 -2.47 17.35
C LYS A 446 30.14 -1.94 16.21
N PRO A 447 29.55 -0.74 16.34
CA PRO A 447 28.93 -0.04 15.21
C PRO A 447 29.79 -0.07 13.95
N PHE A 448 29.17 -0.40 12.81
CA PHE A 448 29.79 -0.54 11.50
C PHE A 448 30.86 -1.65 11.38
N GLU A 449 30.96 -2.53 12.36
CA GLU A 449 31.78 -3.74 12.25
C GLU A 449 31.04 -4.81 11.45
N ARG A 450 31.78 -5.51 10.58
CA ARG A 450 31.25 -6.64 9.81
C ARG A 450 30.87 -7.79 10.73
N ILE A 451 29.66 -8.30 10.50
CA ILE A 451 29.21 -9.58 11.04
C ILE A 451 29.49 -10.65 9.97
N PRO A 452 30.36 -11.64 10.24
CA PRO A 452 30.74 -12.64 9.24
C PRO A 452 29.60 -13.63 8.98
N ASN A 453 29.62 -14.24 7.78
CA ASN A 453 28.75 -15.35 7.38
C ASN A 453 27.24 -15.05 7.40
N MET A 454 26.84 -13.80 7.17
CA MET A 454 25.43 -13.39 7.14
C MET A 454 24.81 -13.45 5.75
N ALA A 455 25.62 -13.46 4.68
CA ALA A 455 25.17 -13.57 3.30
C ALA A 455 24.66 -15.00 2.95
N VAL A 456 23.59 -15.47 3.59
CA VAL A 456 23.03 -16.82 3.40
C VAL A 456 21.55 -16.87 3.76
N GLY A 457 20.77 -17.60 2.96
CA GLY A 457 19.34 -17.83 3.20
C GLY A 457 18.53 -16.53 3.21
N GLY A 458 17.29 -16.60 3.68
CA GLY A 458 16.45 -15.41 3.82
C GLY A 458 15.44 -15.27 2.70
N TRP A 459 14.32 -14.61 2.97
CA TRP A 459 13.48 -14.04 1.92
C TRP A 459 13.38 -12.54 2.13
N PHE A 460 13.22 -11.80 1.04
CA PHE A 460 12.77 -10.40 1.14
C PHE A 460 11.43 -10.35 1.89
N ASP A 461 11.30 -9.46 2.87
CA ASP A 461 10.13 -9.45 3.77
C ASP A 461 8.83 -9.12 3.03
N ALA A 462 8.87 -8.13 2.14
CA ALA A 462 7.71 -7.73 1.35
C ALA A 462 8.07 -7.20 -0.03
N GLY A 463 7.90 -5.89 -0.25
CA GLY A 463 8.14 -5.23 -1.53
C GLY A 463 9.51 -4.55 -1.61
N ASP A 464 10.13 -4.32 -0.46
CA ASP A 464 11.53 -3.97 -0.26
C ASP A 464 12.38 -5.24 -0.09
N PHE A 465 13.69 -5.06 0.08
CA PHE A 465 14.67 -6.17 0.12
C PHE A 465 15.35 -6.33 1.48
N ASP A 466 14.67 -5.94 2.56
CA ASP A 466 15.11 -6.25 3.91
C ASP A 466 14.74 -7.69 4.33
N ILE A 467 15.33 -8.15 5.43
CA ILE A 467 14.91 -9.38 6.11
C ILE A 467 14.32 -8.99 7.46
N GLN A 468 13.03 -9.29 7.70
CA GLN A 468 12.40 -9.14 9.01
C GLN A 468 12.22 -10.47 9.71
N THR A 469 13.05 -10.73 10.73
CA THR A 469 13.13 -12.04 11.40
C THR A 469 11.79 -12.51 12.00
N GLY A 470 10.96 -11.59 12.50
CA GLY A 470 9.64 -11.95 13.05
C GLY A 470 8.69 -12.56 12.01
N SER A 471 8.57 -11.93 10.84
CA SER A 471 7.81 -12.44 9.70
C SER A 471 8.44 -13.71 9.14
N HIS A 472 9.77 -13.72 9.02
CA HIS A 472 10.56 -14.85 8.52
C HIS A 472 10.34 -16.12 9.37
N ASN A 473 10.31 -16.00 10.70
CA ASN A 473 9.94 -17.10 11.59
C ASN A 473 8.56 -17.68 11.24
N GLY A 474 7.57 -16.82 11.01
CA GLY A 474 6.22 -17.23 10.63
C GLY A 474 6.16 -17.98 9.30
N VAL A 475 6.98 -17.61 8.32
CA VAL A 475 7.10 -18.32 7.03
C VAL A 475 7.68 -19.72 7.24
N VAL A 476 8.80 -19.83 7.95
CA VAL A 476 9.44 -21.14 8.25
C VAL A 476 8.44 -22.05 8.98
N SER A 477 7.77 -21.54 10.02
CA SER A 477 6.75 -22.29 10.76
C SER A 477 5.61 -22.76 9.85
N SER A 478 5.08 -21.88 8.98
CA SER A 478 3.97 -22.21 8.08
C SER A 478 4.36 -23.28 7.04
N PHE A 479 5.60 -23.25 6.54
CA PHE A 479 6.10 -24.30 5.64
C PHE A 479 6.29 -25.63 6.35
N VAL A 480 6.80 -25.62 7.59
CA VAL A 480 6.92 -26.85 8.38
C VAL A 480 5.54 -27.44 8.65
N ASP A 481 4.55 -26.61 9.01
CA ASP A 481 3.18 -27.08 9.22
C ASP A 481 2.61 -27.71 7.94
N ALA A 482 2.79 -27.06 6.78
CA ALA A 482 2.39 -27.63 5.48
C ALA A 482 3.09 -28.96 5.17
N TRP A 483 4.38 -29.08 5.49
CA TRP A 483 5.13 -30.32 5.33
C TRP A 483 4.65 -31.42 6.28
N GLU A 484 4.43 -31.09 7.56
CA GLU A 484 3.99 -32.03 8.60
C GLU A 484 2.58 -32.56 8.33
N ASP A 485 1.65 -31.69 7.89
CA ASP A 485 0.25 -32.06 7.65
C ASP A 485 0.02 -32.75 6.30
N PHE A 486 0.69 -32.28 5.23
CA PHE A 486 0.36 -32.71 3.87
C PHE A 486 1.47 -33.47 3.15
N LYS A 487 2.72 -33.40 3.64
CA LYS A 487 3.89 -34.07 3.02
C LYS A 487 3.98 -33.76 1.52
N ILE A 488 3.89 -32.47 1.19
CA ILE A 488 3.91 -31.97 -0.19
C ILE A 488 5.22 -32.39 -0.87
N ASP A 489 5.13 -33.25 -1.88
CA ASP A 489 6.26 -33.83 -2.63
C ASP A 489 6.47 -33.16 -4.00
N ARG A 490 5.90 -31.97 -4.20
CA ARG A 490 6.07 -31.17 -5.41
C ARG A 490 7.53 -30.75 -5.56
N ASP A 491 8.05 -30.93 -6.77
CA ASP A 491 9.43 -30.66 -7.18
C ASP A 491 9.39 -30.00 -8.56
N GLN A 492 9.53 -28.68 -8.60
CA GLN A 492 9.54 -27.85 -9.81
C GLN A 492 10.63 -26.78 -9.76
N THR A 493 11.50 -26.78 -8.75
CA THR A 493 12.59 -25.83 -8.59
C THR A 493 13.91 -26.56 -8.33
N TYR A 494 14.99 -26.05 -8.93
CA TYR A 494 16.35 -26.47 -8.62
C TYR A 494 16.96 -25.40 -7.73
N ILE A 495 17.29 -25.73 -6.48
CA ILE A 495 17.91 -24.78 -5.54
C ILE A 495 19.27 -25.30 -5.11
N ASP A 496 20.33 -24.63 -5.57
CA ASP A 496 21.70 -24.95 -5.18
C ASP A 496 22.27 -23.87 -4.25
N GLN A 497 22.13 -24.10 -2.94
CA GLN A 497 22.65 -23.20 -1.90
C GLN A 497 24.16 -22.96 -2.02
N LYS A 498 24.91 -23.95 -2.52
CA LYS A 498 26.37 -23.89 -2.59
C LYS A 498 26.83 -22.98 -3.73
N THR A 499 26.18 -23.06 -4.89
CA THR A 499 26.47 -22.18 -6.02
C THR A 499 25.63 -20.90 -6.05
N ARG A 500 24.68 -20.77 -5.11
CA ARG A 500 23.75 -19.64 -4.96
C ARG A 500 22.90 -19.42 -6.20
N TYR A 501 22.35 -20.51 -6.72
CA TYR A 501 21.60 -20.50 -7.96
C TYR A 501 20.27 -21.21 -7.82
N VAL A 502 19.22 -20.56 -8.29
CA VAL A 502 17.87 -21.07 -8.35
C VAL A 502 17.41 -21.07 -9.80
N ASP A 503 16.82 -22.18 -10.24
CA ASP A 503 16.24 -22.33 -11.57
C ASP A 503 14.79 -22.81 -11.45
N ILE A 504 13.87 -21.91 -11.76
CA ILE A 504 12.43 -22.16 -11.68
C ILE A 504 11.99 -23.01 -12.89
N HIS A 505 11.00 -23.89 -12.67
CA HIS A 505 10.50 -24.89 -13.63
C HIS A 505 11.48 -26.03 -13.93
N ARG A 506 12.48 -26.23 -13.08
CA ARG A 506 13.49 -27.28 -13.22
C ARG A 506 13.46 -28.21 -12.01
N PRO A 507 12.84 -29.39 -12.11
CA PRO A 507 12.88 -30.35 -11.02
C PRO A 507 14.28 -30.91 -10.79
N ASP A 508 14.60 -31.24 -9.54
CA ASP A 508 15.90 -31.77 -9.12
C ASP A 508 15.84 -33.06 -8.29
N GLY A 509 14.63 -33.54 -8.00
CA GLY A 509 14.36 -34.75 -7.25
C GLY A 509 14.05 -34.51 -5.78
N GLU A 510 14.17 -33.27 -5.28
CA GLU A 510 13.90 -32.91 -3.89
C GLU A 510 12.60 -32.10 -3.76
N PRO A 511 11.77 -32.34 -2.73
CA PRO A 511 10.57 -31.54 -2.52
C PRO A 511 10.89 -30.04 -2.35
N ASP A 512 10.32 -29.18 -3.19
CA ASP A 512 10.54 -27.73 -3.18
C ASP A 512 10.30 -27.13 -1.79
N LEU A 513 9.31 -27.66 -1.07
CA LEU A 513 8.96 -27.20 0.27
C LEU A 513 10.11 -27.44 1.28
N LEU A 514 10.82 -28.55 1.18
CA LEU A 514 11.99 -28.83 2.04
C LEU A 514 13.16 -27.91 1.67
N GLN A 515 13.39 -27.67 0.38
CA GLN A 515 14.41 -26.74 -0.11
C GLN A 515 14.14 -25.30 0.38
N GLN A 516 12.87 -24.87 0.40
CA GLN A 516 12.46 -23.59 0.97
C GLN A 516 12.65 -23.54 2.50
N ILE A 517 12.28 -24.60 3.24
CA ILE A 517 12.54 -24.67 4.69
C ILE A 517 14.04 -24.57 4.97
N GLU A 518 14.88 -25.25 4.20
CA GLU A 518 16.34 -25.13 4.31
C GLU A 518 16.80 -23.70 4.10
N HIS A 519 16.39 -23.06 3.01
CA HIS A 519 16.80 -21.69 2.68
C HIS A 519 16.45 -20.69 3.79
N GLY A 520 15.22 -20.76 4.32
CA GLY A 520 14.80 -19.92 5.44
C GLY A 520 15.58 -20.21 6.73
N THR A 521 15.81 -21.49 7.03
CA THR A 521 16.48 -21.92 8.26
C THR A 521 17.96 -21.52 8.29
N LEU A 522 18.63 -21.52 7.13
CA LEU A 522 20.03 -21.11 7.01
C LEU A 522 20.26 -19.69 7.55
N ASN A 523 19.36 -18.74 7.25
CA ASN A 523 19.49 -17.37 7.74
C ASN A 523 19.28 -17.28 9.27
N LEU A 524 18.24 -17.94 9.81
CA LEU A 524 17.97 -17.94 11.24
C LEU A 524 19.14 -18.54 12.04
N VAL A 525 19.70 -19.65 11.58
CA VAL A 525 20.88 -20.27 12.19
C VAL A 525 22.10 -19.34 12.08
N ALA A 526 22.32 -18.71 10.93
CA ALA A 526 23.42 -17.76 10.74
C ALA A 526 23.31 -16.56 11.71
N GLN A 527 22.12 -15.99 11.91
CA GLN A 527 21.90 -14.96 12.93
C GLN A 527 22.27 -15.50 14.33
N CYS A 528 21.71 -16.65 14.72
CA CYS A 528 21.92 -17.20 16.05
C CYS A 528 23.39 -17.53 16.35
N GLU A 529 24.15 -18.01 15.38
CA GLU A 529 25.54 -18.45 15.56
C GLU A 529 26.56 -17.31 15.39
N ASN A 530 26.35 -16.39 14.45
CA ASN A 530 27.32 -15.33 14.19
C ASN A 530 27.06 -14.10 15.07
N ILE A 531 25.80 -13.72 15.27
CA ILE A 531 25.37 -12.57 16.09
C ILE A 531 25.25 -12.99 17.56
N GLY A 532 24.69 -14.20 17.78
CA GLY A 532 24.45 -14.78 19.10
C GLY A 532 22.96 -14.95 19.42
N HIS A 533 22.09 -14.22 18.71
CA HIS A 533 20.64 -14.24 18.88
C HIS A 533 19.98 -13.67 17.61
N PRO A 534 18.67 -13.90 17.39
CA PRO A 534 17.94 -13.28 16.28
C PRO A 534 17.90 -11.74 16.40
N VAL A 535 17.88 -11.05 15.26
CA VAL A 535 17.83 -9.58 15.17
C VAL A 535 16.47 -9.09 14.69
N ARG A 536 16.10 -7.82 14.97
CA ARG A 536 14.84 -7.23 14.49
C ARG A 536 14.69 -7.36 12.97
N GLY A 537 15.78 -7.11 12.26
CA GLY A 537 15.92 -7.29 10.83
C GLY A 537 17.25 -6.77 10.29
N ILE A 538 17.47 -6.96 9.00
CA ILE A 538 18.67 -6.60 8.26
C ILE A 538 18.25 -5.75 7.06
N ILE A 539 18.62 -4.45 7.06
CA ILE A 539 18.07 -3.45 6.14
C ILE A 539 19.16 -2.49 5.65
N VAL A 540 19.04 -2.01 4.42
CA VAL A 540 19.94 -1.02 3.81
C VAL A 540 20.07 0.29 4.62
N PRO A 541 21.21 0.99 4.56
CA PRO A 541 21.50 2.13 5.43
C PRO A 541 20.87 3.45 4.98
N LYS A 542 20.37 3.55 3.74
CA LYS A 542 19.88 4.80 3.16
C LYS A 542 18.49 4.65 2.58
N LEU A 543 17.66 5.67 2.81
CA LEU A 543 16.26 5.66 2.37
C LEU A 543 16.10 5.60 0.85
N HIS A 544 17.05 6.13 0.07
CA HIS A 544 17.02 5.99 -1.39
C HIS A 544 17.30 4.57 -1.90
N GLN A 545 17.87 3.71 -1.06
CA GLN A 545 18.01 2.28 -1.33
C GLN A 545 16.69 1.58 -0.99
N TYR A 546 16.11 1.87 0.17
CA TYR A 546 14.90 1.20 0.68
C TYR A 546 13.71 1.16 -0.31
N HIS A 547 13.52 2.19 -1.14
CA HIS A 547 12.44 2.22 -2.14
C HIS A 547 12.85 1.73 -3.54
N HIS A 548 14.00 1.08 -3.65
CA HIS A 548 14.56 0.56 -4.90
C HIS A 548 13.59 -0.39 -5.61
N LEU A 549 13.52 -0.27 -6.93
CA LEU A 549 12.70 -1.10 -7.79
C LEU A 549 13.57 -1.65 -8.91
N GLY A 550 13.59 -2.97 -9.08
CA GLY A 550 14.36 -3.63 -10.14
C GLY A 550 15.07 -4.87 -9.65
N ASP A 551 16.26 -5.12 -10.19
CA ASP A 551 17.12 -6.23 -9.76
C ASP A 551 17.67 -5.93 -8.36
N ALA A 552 17.39 -6.80 -7.39
CA ALA A 552 17.87 -6.68 -6.02
C ALA A 552 19.41 -6.66 -5.95
N MET A 553 20.12 -7.29 -6.90
CA MET A 553 21.59 -7.32 -6.90
C MET A 553 22.22 -5.93 -7.06
N THR A 554 21.45 -4.94 -7.50
CA THR A 554 21.95 -3.58 -7.76
C THR A 554 21.67 -2.59 -6.61
N GLU A 555 21.04 -3.02 -5.52
CA GLU A 555 20.77 -2.13 -4.39
C GLU A 555 22.04 -1.80 -3.58
N THR A 556 23.00 -2.72 -3.55
CA THR A 556 24.37 -2.51 -3.08
C THR A 556 25.37 -2.82 -4.19
N ASP A 557 26.64 -2.47 -4.02
CA ASP A 557 27.71 -2.87 -4.92
C ASP A 557 28.22 -4.31 -4.69
N ASN A 558 27.60 -5.07 -3.77
CA ASN A 558 27.92 -6.45 -3.42
C ASN A 558 29.37 -6.65 -2.91
N LEU A 559 30.07 -5.58 -2.54
CA LEU A 559 31.42 -5.63 -1.99
C LEU A 559 31.42 -5.13 -0.54
N PRO A 560 32.04 -5.86 0.40
CA PRO A 560 32.11 -5.41 1.79
C PRO A 560 32.64 -3.97 1.94
N TYR A 561 31.92 -3.12 2.66
CA TYR A 561 32.41 -1.78 3.00
C TYR A 561 33.78 -1.80 3.69
N ASN A 562 34.65 -0.89 3.23
CA ASN A 562 36.00 -0.66 3.71
C ASN A 562 36.23 0.86 3.92
N PRO A 563 36.25 1.34 5.17
CA PRO A 563 36.39 2.76 5.48
C PRO A 563 37.75 3.36 5.11
N ASN A 564 38.72 2.55 4.68
CA ASN A 564 40.03 3.03 4.20
C ASN A 564 40.02 3.42 2.72
N LEU A 565 38.97 3.07 1.97
CA LEU A 565 38.76 3.49 0.59
C LEU A 565 37.91 4.76 0.57
N LYS A 566 38.05 5.57 -0.48
CA LYS A 566 37.19 6.74 -0.68
C LYS A 566 35.77 6.29 -1.08
N PRO A 567 34.73 7.13 -0.86
CA PRO A 567 33.40 6.84 -1.37
C PRO A 567 33.43 6.50 -2.86
N TYR A 568 32.77 5.40 -3.24
CA TYR A 568 32.72 4.83 -4.60
C TYR A 568 34.04 4.28 -5.16
N GLU A 569 35.11 4.22 -4.35
CA GLU A 569 36.36 3.56 -4.72
C GLU A 569 36.27 2.07 -4.42
N THR A 570 36.69 1.22 -5.36
CA THR A 570 36.77 -0.23 -5.19
C THR A 570 38.17 -0.73 -5.48
N ASN A 571 38.62 -1.72 -4.72
CA ASN A 571 39.82 -2.50 -5.01
C ASN A 571 39.51 -3.88 -5.64
N GLY A 572 38.24 -4.12 -6.00
CA GLY A 572 37.73 -5.39 -6.52
C GLY A 572 37.41 -6.46 -5.48
N LEU A 573 37.69 -6.21 -4.19
CA LEU A 573 37.41 -7.11 -3.07
C LEU A 573 36.56 -6.46 -1.97
N SER A 574 36.60 -5.14 -1.88
CA SER A 574 35.88 -4.30 -0.93
C SER A 574 35.61 -2.94 -1.56
N SER A 575 34.63 -2.21 -1.05
CA SER A 575 34.24 -0.90 -1.55
C SER A 575 34.30 0.18 -0.47
N GLY A 576 34.61 1.42 -0.84
CA GLY A 576 34.44 2.57 0.05
C GLY A 576 33.00 3.12 0.08
N THR A 577 32.06 2.48 -0.63
CA THR A 577 30.62 2.78 -0.55
C THR A 577 30.05 2.16 0.74
N PRO A 578 29.43 2.94 1.65
CA PRO A 578 28.77 2.40 2.84
C PRO A 578 27.31 2.08 2.53
N ASP A 579 27.08 1.05 1.72
CA ASP A 579 25.76 0.61 1.24
C ASP A 579 25.33 -0.76 1.77
N ASP A 580 26.23 -1.52 2.40
CA ASP A 580 25.91 -2.79 3.06
C ASP A 580 24.75 -2.67 4.06
N ARG A 581 23.88 -3.68 4.08
CA ARG A 581 22.77 -3.72 5.03
C ARG A 581 23.27 -3.77 6.47
N TRP A 582 22.48 -3.17 7.36
CA TRP A 582 22.72 -3.11 8.79
C TRP A 582 21.82 -4.09 9.53
N ALA A 583 22.40 -4.87 10.44
CA ALA A 583 21.68 -5.68 11.40
C ALA A 583 21.28 -4.86 12.63
N PHE A 584 19.97 -4.82 12.92
CA PHE A 584 19.41 -4.14 14.09
C PHE A 584 19.28 -5.12 15.27
N THR A 585 20.30 -5.13 16.11
CA THR A 585 20.60 -6.21 17.06
C THR A 585 20.07 -5.99 18.47
N THR A 586 19.23 -4.99 18.74
CA THR A 586 18.63 -4.85 20.08
C THR A 586 17.87 -6.13 20.43
N ARG A 587 18.29 -6.82 21.50
CA ARG A 587 17.81 -8.16 21.82
C ARG A 587 16.50 -8.11 22.60
N THR A 588 15.55 -8.96 22.23
CA THR A 588 14.27 -9.07 22.94
C THR A 588 13.90 -10.53 23.24
N PRO A 589 13.37 -10.84 24.44
CA PRO A 589 12.94 -12.21 24.76
C PRO A 589 11.87 -12.74 23.80
N PHE A 590 10.99 -11.87 23.31
CA PHE A 590 9.94 -12.25 22.36
C PHE A 590 10.52 -12.88 21.10
N LEU A 591 11.52 -12.24 20.50
CA LEU A 591 12.12 -12.72 19.27
C LEU A 591 12.94 -14.00 19.49
N ASP A 592 13.61 -14.13 20.64
CA ASP A 592 14.29 -15.36 21.03
C ASP A 592 13.31 -16.54 21.11
N TYR A 593 12.14 -16.38 21.76
CA TYR A 593 11.13 -17.44 21.83
C TYR A 593 10.55 -17.79 20.46
N SER A 594 10.16 -16.78 19.68
CA SER A 594 9.59 -17.00 18.33
C SER A 594 10.59 -17.73 17.42
N THR A 595 11.87 -17.35 17.46
CA THR A 595 12.92 -18.00 16.66
C THR A 595 13.21 -19.40 17.18
N ALA A 596 13.18 -19.62 18.49
CA ALA A 596 13.31 -20.96 19.07
C ALA A 596 12.20 -21.90 18.61
N ALA A 597 10.95 -21.43 18.51
CA ALA A 597 9.83 -22.22 18.00
C ALA A 597 10.07 -22.62 16.52
N ALA A 598 10.39 -21.64 15.67
CA ALA A 598 10.65 -21.86 14.25
C ALA A 598 11.83 -22.83 14.00
N LEU A 599 12.95 -22.67 14.73
CA LEU A 599 14.10 -23.57 14.63
C LEU A 599 13.80 -24.99 15.15
N ALA A 600 12.99 -25.13 16.21
CA ALA A 600 12.56 -26.43 16.70
C ALA A 600 11.67 -27.15 15.68
N GLN A 601 10.78 -26.42 14.99
CA GLN A 601 9.98 -26.91 13.86
C GLN A 601 10.85 -27.33 12.68
N ALA A 602 11.71 -26.43 12.19
CA ALA A 602 12.60 -26.68 11.06
C ALA A 602 13.50 -27.90 11.29
N SER A 603 14.01 -28.08 12.52
CA SER A 603 14.78 -29.28 12.87
C SER A 603 14.05 -30.60 12.57
N ARG A 604 12.74 -30.67 12.83
CA ARG A 604 11.96 -31.88 12.52
C ARG A 604 11.77 -32.09 11.04
N ALA A 605 11.45 -31.02 10.31
CA ALA A 605 11.19 -31.09 8.88
C ALA A 605 12.46 -31.44 8.08
N LEU A 606 13.60 -30.87 8.47
CA LEU A 606 14.89 -31.04 7.79
C LEU A 606 15.58 -32.37 8.10
N LYS A 607 15.15 -33.10 9.14
CA LYS A 607 15.77 -34.37 9.50
C LYS A 607 15.61 -35.40 8.37
N GLY A 608 16.71 -36.01 7.96
CA GLY A 608 16.80 -36.93 6.82
C GLY A 608 16.92 -36.25 5.46
N TYR A 609 16.80 -34.93 5.40
CA TYR A 609 17.07 -34.10 4.22
C TYR A 609 18.39 -33.33 4.39
N ASN A 610 18.51 -32.54 5.45
CA ASN A 610 19.74 -31.87 5.87
C ASN A 610 19.94 -32.02 7.40
N ASP A 611 20.58 -33.13 7.80
CA ASP A 611 20.77 -33.48 9.22
C ASP A 611 21.68 -32.48 9.97
N ASP A 612 22.68 -31.89 9.33
CA ASP A 612 23.56 -30.88 9.96
C ASP A 612 22.77 -29.63 10.35
N LEU A 613 21.98 -29.10 9.40
CA LEU A 613 21.15 -27.93 9.66
C LEU A 613 20.05 -28.24 10.67
N ALA A 614 19.48 -29.45 10.62
CA ALA A 614 18.48 -29.90 11.60
C ALA A 614 19.05 -29.92 13.03
N ASP A 615 20.25 -30.45 13.23
CA ASP A 615 20.91 -30.54 14.54
C ASP A 615 21.29 -29.15 15.07
N ARG A 616 21.85 -28.28 14.20
CA ARG A 616 22.18 -26.89 14.55
C ARG A 616 20.95 -26.06 14.90
N SER A 617 19.84 -26.28 14.20
CA SER A 617 18.57 -25.62 14.49
C SER A 617 18.05 -26.00 15.88
N LEU A 618 18.03 -27.30 16.22
CA LEU A 618 17.61 -27.74 17.55
C LEU A 618 18.51 -27.23 18.67
N ALA A 619 19.82 -27.24 18.46
CA ALA A 619 20.78 -26.73 19.43
C ALA A 619 20.54 -25.25 19.73
N ASN A 620 20.33 -24.43 18.70
CA ASN A 620 20.00 -23.01 18.87
C ASN A 620 18.62 -22.80 19.50
N ALA A 621 17.60 -23.58 19.14
CA ALA A 621 16.28 -23.49 19.75
C ALA A 621 16.30 -23.72 21.27
N ILE A 622 17.02 -24.77 21.72
CA ILE A 622 17.18 -25.08 23.15
C ILE A 622 17.94 -23.96 23.87
N ARG A 623 19.00 -23.41 23.24
CA ARG A 623 19.77 -22.32 23.82
C ARG A 623 18.95 -21.04 23.95
N LEU A 624 18.21 -20.66 22.91
CA LEU A 624 17.44 -19.42 22.88
C LEU A 624 16.33 -19.38 23.93
N ILE A 625 15.59 -20.49 24.13
CA ILE A 625 14.54 -20.51 25.17
C ILE A 625 15.13 -20.32 26.58
N GLU A 626 16.31 -20.89 26.86
CA GLU A 626 17.01 -20.75 28.14
C GLU A 626 17.55 -19.32 28.34
N GLU A 627 18.15 -18.73 27.30
CA GLU A 627 18.65 -17.36 27.37
C GLU A 627 17.50 -16.33 27.48
N ALA A 628 16.37 -16.55 26.80
CA ALA A 628 15.18 -15.70 26.90
C ALA A 628 14.59 -15.68 28.32
N ASP A 629 14.58 -16.82 29.02
CA ASP A 629 14.18 -16.91 30.42
C ASP A 629 15.09 -16.07 31.33
N GLU A 630 16.41 -16.09 31.08
CA GLU A 630 17.38 -15.29 31.83
C GLU A 630 17.25 -13.79 31.55
N LEU A 631 16.89 -13.40 30.32
CA LEU A 631 16.62 -12.01 29.97
C LEU A 631 15.38 -11.48 30.70
N LEU A 632 14.29 -12.25 30.78
CA LEU A 632 13.08 -11.84 31.50
C LEU A 632 13.31 -11.60 33.00
N LYS A 633 14.30 -12.28 33.60
CA LYS A 633 14.68 -12.08 35.02
C LYS A 633 15.45 -10.77 35.25
N LYS A 634 15.97 -10.14 34.21
CA LYS A 634 16.74 -8.89 34.27
C LYS A 634 15.87 -7.73 33.77
N PRO A 635 15.35 -6.85 34.64
CA PRO A 635 14.58 -5.69 34.17
C PRO A 635 15.46 -4.75 33.34
N SER A 636 15.02 -4.45 32.11
CA SER A 636 15.62 -3.44 31.24
C SER A 636 15.31 -2.03 31.78
N LYS A 637 16.22 -1.06 31.56
CA LYS A 637 15.98 0.36 31.90
C LYS A 637 14.92 1.01 31.01
N ASP A 638 14.70 0.46 29.81
CA ASP A 638 13.74 0.92 28.80
C ASP A 638 12.57 -0.07 28.66
N ASP A 639 12.04 -0.53 29.79
CA ASP A 639 10.90 -1.44 29.87
C ASP A 639 9.65 -0.79 29.26
N ASN A 640 9.44 -0.98 27.95
CA ASN A 640 8.19 -0.66 27.29
C ASN A 640 7.11 -1.64 27.79
N PRO A 641 6.07 -1.18 28.52
CA PRO A 641 5.02 -2.06 29.05
C PRO A 641 4.28 -2.87 27.98
N MET A 642 4.20 -2.35 26.75
CA MET A 642 3.64 -3.06 25.60
C MET A 642 4.51 -4.26 25.21
N MET A 643 5.82 -4.11 25.08
CA MET A 643 6.70 -5.23 24.70
C MET A 643 6.73 -6.34 25.77
N ARG A 644 6.61 -5.99 27.06
CA ARG A 644 6.38 -6.97 28.14
C ARG A 644 5.06 -7.71 28.02
N MET A 645 3.99 -7.03 27.60
CA MET A 645 2.67 -7.62 27.39
C MET A 645 2.67 -8.59 26.20
N TRP A 646 3.42 -8.27 25.13
CA TRP A 646 3.54 -9.11 23.94
C TRP A 646 4.47 -10.31 24.15
N GLY A 647 5.47 -10.18 25.04
CA GLY A 647 6.31 -11.31 25.46
C GLY A 647 5.62 -12.30 26.41
N ARG A 648 4.47 -11.95 27.02
CA ARG A 648 3.68 -12.89 27.83
C ARG A 648 2.96 -13.87 26.91
N GLY A 649 3.29 -15.15 27.04
CA GLY A 649 2.74 -16.22 26.22
C GLY A 649 3.54 -16.54 24.95
N ALA A 650 4.54 -15.72 24.60
CA ALA A 650 5.45 -16.02 23.49
C ALA A 650 6.27 -17.30 23.73
N ASP A 651 6.49 -17.67 25.00
CA ASP A 651 7.16 -18.90 25.39
C ASP A 651 6.31 -20.16 25.26
N ILE A 652 4.98 -20.03 25.11
CA ILE A 652 4.06 -21.15 24.96
C ILE A 652 4.38 -21.92 23.69
N ASP A 653 4.48 -21.23 22.55
CA ASP A 653 4.73 -21.86 21.27
C ASP A 653 6.13 -22.50 21.22
N ALA A 654 7.15 -21.79 21.71
CA ALA A 654 8.51 -22.34 21.84
C ALA A 654 8.54 -23.63 22.68
N ALA A 655 7.84 -23.65 23.82
CA ALA A 655 7.73 -24.83 24.66
C ALA A 655 6.98 -25.97 23.95
N LEU A 656 5.88 -25.67 23.25
CA LEU A 656 5.14 -26.68 22.47
C LEU A 656 6.01 -27.30 21.39
N GLN A 657 6.66 -26.47 20.56
CA GLN A 657 7.47 -26.96 19.45
C GLN A 657 8.69 -27.75 19.94
N LEU A 658 9.36 -27.28 21.00
CA LEU A 658 10.46 -28.05 21.62
C LEU A 658 9.97 -29.37 22.21
N TYR A 659 8.79 -29.42 22.83
CA TYR A 659 8.22 -30.69 23.27
C TYR A 659 7.94 -31.62 22.08
N ILE A 660 7.33 -31.13 21.00
CA ILE A 660 7.04 -31.94 19.81
C ILE A 660 8.35 -32.49 19.23
N THR A 661 9.42 -31.70 19.17
CA THR A 661 10.73 -32.10 18.63
C THR A 661 11.50 -33.05 19.53
N THR A 662 11.61 -32.75 20.82
CA THR A 662 12.51 -33.47 21.74
C THR A 662 11.83 -34.58 22.53
N LYS A 663 10.50 -34.50 22.70
CA LYS A 663 9.69 -35.28 23.65
C LYS A 663 10.12 -35.12 25.12
N ASP A 664 10.94 -34.12 25.45
CA ASP A 664 11.34 -33.85 26.83
C ASP A 664 10.16 -33.27 27.62
N LYS A 665 9.83 -33.96 28.73
CA LYS A 665 8.69 -33.64 29.58
C LYS A 665 8.75 -32.22 30.15
N LYS A 666 9.95 -31.66 30.37
CA LYS A 666 10.08 -30.29 30.92
C LYS A 666 9.36 -29.25 30.07
N TYR A 667 9.34 -29.42 28.75
CA TYR A 667 8.67 -28.50 27.84
C TYR A 667 7.15 -28.70 27.81
N ALA A 668 6.67 -29.95 27.91
CA ALA A 668 5.24 -30.23 28.07
C ALA A 668 4.68 -29.68 29.38
N ASP A 669 5.40 -29.87 30.48
CA ASP A 669 5.01 -29.35 31.79
C ASP A 669 4.93 -27.81 31.76
N ARG A 670 5.92 -27.13 31.13
CA ARG A 670 5.90 -25.67 30.91
C ARG A 670 4.72 -25.22 30.05
N PHE A 671 4.48 -25.87 28.91
CA PHE A 671 3.36 -25.53 28.03
C PHE A 671 2.03 -25.63 28.78
N LEU A 672 1.81 -26.75 29.48
CA LEU A 672 0.59 -26.97 30.26
C LEU A 672 0.43 -25.96 31.40
N GLU A 673 1.51 -25.57 32.08
CA GLU A 673 1.46 -24.51 33.08
C GLU A 673 0.98 -23.19 32.46
N LYS A 674 1.57 -22.80 31.33
CA LYS A 674 1.38 -21.49 30.71
C LYS A 674 0.05 -21.29 30.01
N ILE A 675 -0.56 -22.33 29.42
CA ILE A 675 -1.87 -22.18 28.74
C ILE A 675 -3.03 -21.88 29.69
N TRP A 676 -2.84 -22.07 31.00
CA TRP A 676 -3.87 -21.83 32.03
C TRP A 676 -3.62 -20.56 32.87
N THR A 677 -2.52 -19.84 32.64
CA THR A 677 -2.09 -18.66 33.41
C THR A 677 -1.93 -17.44 32.53
#